data_AF-A0A3B8HDU7-F1
#
_entry.id   AF-A0A3B8HDU7-F1
#
_cell.length_a   1.000
_cell.length_b   1.000
_cell.length_c   1.000
_cell.angle_alpha   90.00
_cell.angle_beta   90.00
_cell.angle_gamma   90.00
#
_symmetry.space_group_name_H-M   'P 1'
#
loop_
_entity.id
_entity.type
_entity.pdbx_description
1 polymer ?
#
loop_
_entity_poly.entity_id
_entity_poly.type
_entity_poly.pdbx_seq_one_letter_code
_entity_poly.pdbx_strand_id
1 'polypeptide(L)'
;MAEIGRREFLKLVGLTGTTTLLGCSSETQRRLIPSIASPEDLIPGRATWYASTCRECPAGCGLLAKNVDGRIVKVEGNPRHPISGGRLCARGQAALHGLYNPDRLRGPLRKNAQGGFDPISWIEGEERLVRRLNEIIRQRGGDRVVFVSDLMTGTLKDLVGTWLAELGQTEGLLLYEPFAYEPLRKANQVVFGINGVPTYCIERADFLISFGAGFLETWLANVDYARQFAAFHALRDGDRNPFVHVGPRLSVTASNADLWIAVAPGDEYLVALGMLRIIVDEDLAQQMPPTQRAALTKLLDAWTLVQVSARSGVSESQLRSLACRFASAKRPLALAEGLAQTAPHATATAVAANLLDALHPGTRETVNFGALSVYSEAARAADLRALTERMHGGDVDVLLLHNANPVFALPPAWDFPRALEKVPLVVSFSSAVDETSAKAHLILPTHTPLESWGDHEPRQGVRSLMQPVMGPVFDTRHLGDVLLSVGKQVVGPDPFHWRDFFDVLQYSWRRWWQALAPNQPFEDFWQEALATGGTWHQNPTGQINVGFKPAPFVFPGPDAVASDDKTGLHLAIYPTVQFFDGRGASRPWLQELPDPITQTTWGGWLELHPETAAKLGIVKGDVLRVTTKYGAVEVPALPIPTVPPTTVALPIGQGHHAYGRYADGHPANPWELLGGEIGGVSQGIARPPFTVVLEKTGNVLPIANTDGSYTDHGRGFVQTLALSDYQQAALADHRPHLHLPLPEGYDPADDFYPPHQHKDYRWCMVVDLDRCIGCGACVVACYAENNVAIVGREQVINGREMSWLRIQRYFDPERPVAHFLPML
;
A
#
# COMPACT_ATOMS: atom_id res chain seq x y z
N MET A 1 6.29 9.59 -80.77
CA MET A 1 6.81 10.33 -79.61
C MET A 1 5.61 10.91 -78.89
N ALA A 2 5.23 10.35 -77.75
CA ALA A 2 4.17 10.89 -76.91
C ALA A 2 4.78 11.99 -76.02
N GLU A 3 4.20 13.18 -76.04
CA GLU A 3 4.62 14.30 -75.19
C GLU A 3 4.37 13.95 -73.72
N ILE A 4 5.46 13.80 -72.95
CA ILE A 4 5.38 13.70 -71.50
C ILE A 4 4.83 15.03 -70.98
N GLY A 5 3.65 14.99 -70.38
CA GLY A 5 3.02 16.17 -69.80
C GLY A 5 3.88 16.75 -68.68
N ARG A 6 3.93 18.08 -68.58
CA ARG A 6 4.71 18.84 -67.57
C ARG A 6 4.50 18.33 -66.13
N ARG A 7 3.32 17.79 -65.82
CA ARG A 7 2.97 17.20 -64.52
C ARG A 7 3.61 15.82 -64.28
N GLU A 8 3.73 14.98 -65.31
CA GLU A 8 4.45 13.70 -65.22
C GLU A 8 5.95 13.93 -65.19
N PHE A 9 6.46 14.89 -65.96
CA PHE A 9 7.87 15.31 -65.87
C PHE A 9 8.23 15.80 -64.45
N LEU A 10 7.38 16.63 -63.83
CA LEU A 10 7.60 17.09 -62.45
C LEU A 10 7.49 15.96 -61.41
N LYS A 11 6.63 14.97 -61.62
CA LYS A 11 6.59 13.76 -60.76
C LYS A 11 7.85 12.92 -60.92
N LEU A 12 8.33 12.74 -62.15
CA LEU A 12 9.53 11.95 -62.44
C LEU A 12 10.79 12.63 -61.90
N VAL A 13 10.91 13.96 -62.05
CA VAL A 13 12.01 14.77 -61.49
C VAL A 13 11.94 14.81 -59.96
N GLY A 14 10.75 14.86 -59.36
CA GLY A 14 10.60 14.75 -57.90
C GLY A 14 11.02 13.39 -57.32
N LEU A 15 10.84 12.32 -58.09
CA LEU A 15 11.24 10.94 -57.73
C LEU A 15 12.71 10.62 -58.04
N THR A 16 13.34 11.30 -58.99
CA THR A 16 14.74 11.05 -59.40
C THR A 16 15.75 12.07 -58.87
N GLY A 17 15.30 13.26 -58.44
CA GLY A 17 16.16 14.30 -57.84
C GLY A 17 16.42 14.15 -56.35
N THR A 18 15.81 13.17 -55.67
CA THR A 18 15.91 12.98 -54.20
C THR A 18 16.81 11.83 -53.78
N THR A 19 17.33 11.02 -54.70
CA THR A 19 18.05 9.77 -54.37
C THR A 19 19.58 9.88 -54.30
N THR A 20 20.20 11.03 -54.55
CA THR A 20 21.67 11.16 -54.48
C THR A 20 22.24 12.32 -53.66
N LEU A 21 21.43 13.06 -52.87
CA LEU A 21 21.92 14.15 -52.01
C LEU A 21 21.34 14.19 -50.58
N LEU A 22 20.79 13.08 -50.06
CA LEU A 22 20.31 12.99 -48.66
C LEU A 22 21.22 12.14 -47.75
N GLY A 23 22.49 12.01 -48.11
CA GLY A 23 23.48 11.31 -47.28
C GLY A 23 24.06 12.12 -46.11
N CYS A 24 23.77 13.43 -46.02
CA CYS A 24 24.32 14.32 -44.98
C CYS A 24 23.36 15.48 -44.61
N SER A 25 22.12 15.19 -44.20
CA SER A 25 21.37 16.13 -43.36
C SER A 25 20.69 15.39 -42.21
N SER A 26 20.95 15.84 -40.98
CA SER A 26 20.38 15.30 -39.73
C SER A 26 18.96 15.77 -39.46
N GLU A 27 18.33 16.46 -40.41
CA GLU A 27 16.96 16.95 -40.28
C GLU A 27 15.98 15.95 -40.88
N THR A 28 15.60 14.95 -40.09
CA THR A 28 14.30 14.30 -40.30
C THR A 28 13.23 15.39 -40.24
N GLN A 29 12.50 15.63 -41.33
CA GLN A 29 11.38 16.58 -41.35
C GLN A 29 10.43 16.28 -40.18
N ARG A 30 10.40 17.17 -39.17
CA ARG A 30 9.44 17.08 -38.06
C ARG A 30 8.06 17.50 -38.60
N ARG A 31 7.08 16.60 -38.50
CA ARG A 31 5.70 16.87 -38.92
C ARG A 31 4.87 17.30 -37.71
N LEU A 32 4.14 18.39 -37.84
CA LEU A 32 3.11 18.80 -36.89
C LEU A 32 1.77 18.33 -37.43
N ILE A 33 1.08 17.47 -36.68
CA ILE A 33 -0.22 16.91 -37.07
C ILE A 33 -1.28 17.54 -36.17
N PRO A 34 -2.12 18.46 -36.68
CA PRO A 34 -3.23 19.00 -35.90
C PRO A 34 -4.34 17.96 -35.73
N SER A 35 -5.16 18.12 -34.70
CA SER A 35 -6.37 17.33 -34.53
C SER A 35 -7.32 17.53 -35.70
N ILE A 36 -7.95 16.45 -36.17
CA ILE A 36 -8.97 16.51 -37.22
C ILE A 36 -10.25 17.18 -36.67
N ALA A 37 -10.59 16.86 -35.43
CA ALA A 37 -11.64 17.53 -34.65
C ALA A 37 -11.09 17.76 -33.24
N SER A 38 -10.84 19.03 -32.89
CA SER A 38 -10.38 19.39 -31.54
C SER A 38 -11.58 19.48 -30.60
N PRO A 39 -11.54 18.81 -29.43
CA PRO A 39 -12.49 19.09 -28.35
C PRO A 39 -12.40 20.57 -27.95
N GLU A 40 -13.53 21.18 -27.56
CA GLU A 40 -13.59 22.60 -27.14
C GLU A 40 -12.68 22.88 -25.94
N ASP A 41 -12.52 21.90 -25.05
CA ASP A 41 -11.73 22.01 -23.82
C ASP A 41 -10.23 21.71 -24.00
N LEU A 42 -9.79 21.36 -25.22
CA LEU A 42 -8.40 21.00 -25.51
C LEU A 42 -7.70 22.16 -26.24
N ILE A 43 -6.87 22.89 -25.50
CA ILE A 43 -5.99 23.93 -26.05
C ILE A 43 -4.57 23.36 -26.16
N PRO A 44 -4.01 23.20 -27.37
CA PRO A 44 -2.68 22.61 -27.56
C PRO A 44 -1.60 23.26 -26.69
N GLY A 45 -0.83 22.44 -25.99
CA GLY A 45 0.27 22.88 -25.11
C GLY A 45 -0.17 23.46 -23.75
N ARG A 46 -1.47 23.60 -23.48
CA ARG A 46 -1.99 23.98 -22.16
C ARG A 46 -2.47 22.73 -21.44
N ALA A 47 -1.96 22.51 -20.23
CA ALA A 47 -2.38 21.38 -19.40
C ALA A 47 -3.79 21.59 -18.84
N THR A 48 -4.58 20.52 -18.82
CA THR A 48 -5.88 20.41 -18.14
C THR A 48 -5.79 19.36 -17.04
N TRP A 49 -6.44 19.59 -15.91
CA TRP A 49 -6.41 18.69 -14.76
C TRP A 49 -7.77 18.04 -14.55
N TYR A 50 -7.80 16.72 -14.46
CA TYR A 50 -9.02 15.93 -14.25
C TYR A 50 -8.94 15.19 -12.91
N ALA A 51 -10.04 15.18 -12.17
CA ALA A 51 -10.10 14.46 -10.90
C ALA A 51 -10.38 12.97 -11.13
N SER A 52 -9.61 12.09 -10.51
CA SER A 52 -9.82 10.64 -10.58
C SER A 52 -9.38 9.99 -9.26
N THR A 53 -9.30 8.66 -9.20
CA THR A 53 -8.95 7.93 -7.98
C THR A 53 -7.79 6.97 -8.21
N CYS A 54 -6.80 7.02 -7.32
CA CYS A 54 -5.67 6.10 -7.28
C CYS A 54 -6.12 4.71 -6.80
N ARG A 55 -5.85 3.67 -7.57
CA ARG A 55 -6.16 2.26 -7.22
C ARG A 55 -4.91 1.40 -6.98
N GLU A 56 -3.78 2.03 -6.70
CA GLU A 56 -2.53 1.32 -6.37
C GLU A 56 -2.55 0.62 -5.01
N CYS A 57 -3.55 0.90 -4.18
CA CYS A 57 -3.91 0.13 -2.98
C CYS A 57 -5.38 0.46 -2.62
N PRO A 58 -6.02 -0.29 -1.72
CA PRO A 58 -7.43 -0.06 -1.38
C PRO A 58 -7.75 1.29 -0.73
N ALA A 59 -6.73 2.02 -0.24
CA ALA A 59 -6.88 3.34 0.38
C ALA A 59 -7.57 4.37 -0.54
N GLY A 60 -7.54 4.19 -1.88
CA GLY A 60 -8.40 4.95 -2.79
C GLY A 60 -8.16 6.46 -2.76
N CYS A 61 -6.91 6.92 -2.77
CA CYS A 61 -6.59 8.34 -2.71
C CYS A 61 -7.12 9.08 -3.96
N GLY A 62 -7.91 10.14 -3.77
CA GLY A 62 -8.29 11.02 -4.89
C GLY A 62 -7.07 11.73 -5.47
N LEU A 63 -6.97 11.74 -6.79
CA LEU A 63 -5.87 12.33 -7.54
C LEU A 63 -6.38 13.36 -8.56
N LEU A 64 -5.49 14.22 -9.02
CA LEU A 64 -5.64 15.08 -10.19
C LEU A 64 -4.62 14.63 -11.24
N ALA A 65 -5.08 14.31 -12.43
CA ALA A 65 -4.22 13.89 -13.53
C ALA A 65 -4.03 15.06 -14.52
N LYS A 66 -2.77 15.43 -14.75
CA LYS A 66 -2.33 16.45 -15.71
C LYS A 66 -2.38 15.87 -17.10
N ASN A 67 -3.37 16.26 -17.88
CA ASN A 67 -3.50 15.93 -19.30
C ASN A 67 -2.90 17.05 -20.15
N VAL A 68 -1.99 16.69 -21.06
CA VAL A 68 -1.45 17.58 -22.10
C VAL A 68 -1.72 16.91 -23.43
N ASP A 69 -2.50 17.58 -24.29
CA ASP A 69 -2.82 17.14 -25.65
C ASP A 69 -3.38 15.70 -25.72
N GLY A 70 -4.20 15.31 -24.74
CA GLY A 70 -4.82 13.98 -24.68
C GLY A 70 -3.98 12.92 -23.97
N ARG A 71 -2.80 13.27 -23.44
CA ARG A 71 -1.91 12.35 -22.72
C ARG A 71 -1.72 12.76 -21.28
N ILE A 72 -1.73 11.79 -20.38
CA ILE A 72 -1.46 12.03 -18.97
C ILE A 72 0.05 12.06 -18.76
N VAL A 73 0.58 13.14 -18.17
CA VAL A 73 2.03 13.32 -17.97
C VAL A 73 2.43 13.38 -16.49
N LYS A 74 1.47 13.70 -15.60
CA LYS A 74 1.69 13.78 -14.14
C LYS A 74 0.40 13.48 -13.41
N VAL A 75 0.51 12.92 -12.21
CA VAL A 75 -0.60 12.86 -11.24
C VAL A 75 -0.21 13.58 -9.96
N GLU A 76 -1.17 14.24 -9.32
CA GLU A 76 -1.03 14.89 -8.02
C GLU A 76 -2.19 14.52 -7.11
N GLY A 77 -2.08 14.78 -5.80
CA GLY A 77 -3.20 14.53 -4.90
C GLY A 77 -4.30 15.56 -5.08
N ASN A 78 -5.57 15.14 -5.01
CA ASN A 78 -6.70 16.06 -5.05
C ASN A 78 -6.86 16.80 -3.70
N PRO A 79 -6.73 18.13 -3.64
CA PRO A 79 -6.87 18.90 -2.39
C PRO A 79 -8.26 18.79 -1.74
N ARG A 80 -9.30 18.53 -2.54
CA ARG A 80 -10.68 18.41 -2.07
C ARG A 80 -11.00 17.05 -1.48
N HIS A 81 -10.28 16.01 -1.89
CA HIS A 81 -10.57 14.64 -1.48
C HIS A 81 -10.11 14.40 -0.02
N PRO A 82 -10.96 13.81 0.85
CA PRO A 82 -10.70 13.75 2.30
C PRO A 82 -9.48 12.90 2.69
N ILE A 83 -9.15 11.86 1.92
CA ILE A 83 -8.01 10.96 2.21
C ILE A 83 -6.68 11.56 1.75
N SER A 84 -6.57 11.95 0.47
CA SER A 84 -5.32 12.48 -0.09
C SER A 84 -5.04 13.89 0.38
N GLY A 85 -6.07 14.74 0.50
CA GLY A 85 -5.95 16.12 0.95
C GLY A 85 -4.81 16.87 0.25
N GLY A 86 -4.68 16.66 -1.06
CA GLY A 86 -3.66 17.27 -1.92
C GLY A 86 -2.34 16.51 -2.05
N ARG A 87 -2.20 15.31 -1.49
CA ARG A 87 -0.95 14.53 -1.47
C ARG A 87 -1.14 13.11 -2.02
N LEU A 88 -0.06 12.51 -2.51
CA LEU A 88 0.00 11.10 -2.92
C LEU A 88 1.24 10.43 -2.31
N CYS A 89 1.15 9.12 -2.07
CA CYS A 89 2.31 8.30 -1.72
C CYS A 89 3.17 7.99 -2.97
N ALA A 90 4.35 7.40 -2.77
CA ALA A 90 5.24 6.99 -3.86
C ALA A 90 4.53 6.10 -4.90
N ARG A 91 3.70 5.15 -4.44
CA ARG A 91 2.92 4.27 -5.34
C ARG A 91 1.95 5.07 -6.21
N GLY A 92 1.22 6.01 -5.60
CA GLY A 92 0.28 6.87 -6.33
C GLY A 92 0.98 7.78 -7.36
N GLN A 93 2.14 8.33 -7.01
CA GLN A 93 2.97 9.11 -7.95
C GLN A 93 3.47 8.24 -9.12
N ALA A 94 3.75 6.95 -8.86
CA ALA A 94 4.19 5.99 -9.87
C ALA A 94 3.06 5.35 -10.69
N ALA A 95 1.79 5.72 -10.49
CA ALA A 95 0.66 5.11 -11.21
C ALA A 95 0.78 5.20 -12.74
N LEU A 96 1.44 6.26 -13.24
CA LEU A 96 1.72 6.44 -14.67
C LEU A 96 2.56 5.32 -15.27
N HIS A 97 3.43 4.68 -14.49
CA HIS A 97 4.22 3.54 -14.96
C HIS A 97 3.41 2.27 -15.13
N GLY A 98 2.28 2.11 -14.45
CA GLY A 98 1.33 1.03 -14.75
C GLY A 98 0.65 1.27 -16.10
N LEU A 99 0.19 2.50 -16.31
CA LEU A 99 -0.45 2.94 -17.56
C LEU A 99 0.48 2.83 -18.77
N TYR A 100 1.70 3.35 -18.70
CA TYR A 100 2.65 3.34 -19.82
C TYR A 100 3.64 2.17 -19.78
N ASN A 101 3.34 1.11 -19.02
CA ASN A 101 4.25 -0.03 -18.93
C ASN A 101 4.41 -0.70 -20.32
N PRO A 102 5.64 -0.95 -20.80
CA PRO A 102 5.82 -1.65 -22.07
C PRO A 102 5.39 -3.13 -22.03
N ASP A 103 5.32 -3.75 -20.85
CA ASP A 103 4.90 -5.14 -20.65
C ASP A 103 3.37 -5.30 -20.47
N ARG A 104 2.60 -4.22 -20.60
CA ARG A 104 1.13 -4.25 -20.53
C ARG A 104 0.56 -5.10 -21.67
N LEU A 105 -0.49 -5.85 -21.37
CA LEU A 105 -1.21 -6.68 -22.32
C LEU A 105 -1.84 -5.84 -23.43
N ARG A 106 -1.57 -6.22 -24.68
CA ARG A 106 -1.99 -5.45 -25.86
C ARG A 106 -3.35 -5.83 -26.44
N GLY A 107 -3.87 -6.99 -26.06
CA GLY A 107 -5.12 -7.58 -26.53
C GLY A 107 -5.37 -8.96 -25.90
N PRO A 108 -6.54 -9.57 -26.15
CA PRO A 108 -6.90 -10.88 -25.59
C PRO A 108 -5.94 -11.99 -25.98
N LEU A 109 -5.67 -12.89 -25.03
CA LEU A 109 -4.74 -14.00 -25.20
C LEU A 109 -5.38 -15.33 -24.77
N ARG A 110 -5.04 -16.40 -25.48
CA ARG A 110 -5.41 -17.79 -25.11
C ARG A 110 -4.17 -18.60 -24.83
N LYS A 111 -4.19 -19.41 -23.76
CA LYS A 111 -3.11 -20.35 -23.47
C LYS A 111 -2.99 -21.40 -24.58
N ASN A 112 -1.77 -21.66 -25.04
CA ASN A 112 -1.47 -22.68 -26.04
C ASN A 112 -0.98 -23.98 -25.40
N ALA A 113 -0.84 -25.04 -26.21
CA ALA A 113 -0.46 -26.37 -25.72
C ALA A 113 0.98 -26.43 -25.16
N GLN A 114 1.84 -25.47 -25.55
CA GLN A 114 3.21 -25.32 -25.08
C GLN A 114 3.31 -24.51 -23.79
N GLY A 115 2.19 -24.03 -23.25
CA GLY A 115 2.13 -23.23 -22.02
C GLY A 115 2.36 -21.72 -22.22
N GLY A 116 2.56 -21.26 -23.46
CA GLY A 116 2.59 -19.84 -23.83
C GLY A 116 1.20 -19.30 -24.18
N PHE A 117 1.16 -18.13 -24.82
CA PHE A 117 -0.08 -17.44 -25.18
C PHE A 117 -0.14 -17.07 -26.67
N ASP A 118 -1.26 -17.39 -27.31
CA ASP A 118 -1.58 -16.95 -28.67
C ASP A 118 -2.54 -15.74 -28.61
N PRO A 119 -2.32 -14.68 -29.42
CA PRO A 119 -3.27 -13.60 -29.53
C PRO A 119 -4.57 -14.07 -30.19
N ILE A 120 -5.70 -13.62 -29.66
CA ILE A 120 -7.04 -13.89 -30.19
C ILE A 120 -7.84 -12.59 -30.29
N SER A 121 -8.95 -12.63 -31.03
CA SER A 121 -9.89 -11.50 -31.05
C SER A 121 -10.74 -11.45 -29.79
N TRP A 122 -11.26 -10.27 -29.45
CA TRP A 122 -12.25 -10.12 -28.37
C TRP A 122 -13.51 -10.98 -28.58
N ILE A 123 -13.99 -11.10 -29.82
CA ILE A 123 -15.15 -11.93 -30.16
C ILE A 123 -14.87 -13.39 -29.79
N GLU A 124 -13.72 -13.93 -30.22
CA GLU A 124 -13.33 -15.30 -29.89
C GLU A 124 -13.17 -15.49 -28.36
N GLY A 125 -12.59 -14.50 -27.66
CA GLY A 125 -12.41 -14.54 -26.22
C GLY A 125 -13.74 -14.62 -25.45
N GLU A 126 -14.69 -13.75 -25.80
CA GLU A 126 -16.03 -13.73 -25.20
C GLU A 126 -16.83 -15.00 -25.54
N GLU A 127 -16.79 -15.47 -26.79
CA GLU A 127 -17.48 -16.70 -27.21
C GLU A 127 -17.01 -17.93 -26.43
N ARG A 128 -15.71 -18.02 -26.11
CA ARG A 128 -15.15 -19.11 -25.29
C ARG A 128 -15.72 -19.08 -23.87
N LEU A 129 -15.79 -17.91 -23.25
CA LEU A 129 -16.35 -17.74 -21.91
C LEU A 129 -17.87 -18.04 -21.93
N VAL A 130 -18.62 -17.45 -22.85
CA VAL A 130 -20.06 -17.67 -23.03
C VAL A 130 -20.39 -19.15 -23.23
N ARG A 131 -19.62 -19.85 -24.07
CA ARG A 131 -19.82 -21.29 -24.31
C ARG A 131 -19.70 -22.09 -23.01
N ARG A 132 -18.64 -21.85 -22.24
CA ARG A 132 -18.40 -22.58 -20.99
C ARG A 132 -19.47 -22.28 -19.93
N LEU A 133 -19.87 -21.02 -19.80
CA LEU A 133 -20.95 -20.63 -18.88
C LEU A 133 -22.28 -21.29 -19.26
N ASN A 134 -22.64 -21.30 -20.54
CA ASN A 134 -23.84 -21.99 -21.03
C ASN A 134 -23.84 -23.50 -20.74
N GLU A 135 -22.69 -24.16 -20.90
CA GLU A 135 -22.55 -25.59 -20.55
C GLU A 135 -22.85 -25.83 -19.06
N ILE A 136 -22.26 -25.02 -18.18
CA ILE A 136 -22.38 -25.18 -16.73
C ILE A 136 -23.82 -24.94 -16.30
N ILE A 137 -24.41 -23.82 -16.70
CA ILE A 137 -25.77 -23.43 -16.30
C ILE A 137 -26.82 -24.45 -16.79
N ARG A 138 -26.62 -25.07 -17.96
CA ARG A 138 -27.55 -26.07 -18.51
C ARG A 138 -27.36 -27.48 -17.96
N GLN A 139 -26.14 -27.88 -17.63
CA GLN A 139 -25.81 -29.27 -17.26
C GLN A 139 -25.73 -29.52 -15.75
N ARG A 140 -25.47 -28.48 -14.95
CA ARG A 140 -25.21 -28.59 -13.51
C ARG A 140 -25.86 -27.43 -12.75
N GLY A 141 -26.78 -27.74 -11.84
CA GLY A 141 -27.21 -26.78 -10.82
C GLY A 141 -26.16 -26.63 -9.72
N GLY A 142 -26.00 -25.43 -9.15
CA GLY A 142 -25.16 -25.12 -7.99
C GLY A 142 -24.08 -24.05 -8.22
N ASP A 143 -23.43 -23.64 -7.13
CA ASP A 143 -22.38 -22.61 -7.11
C ASP A 143 -21.05 -23.16 -7.66
N ARG A 144 -20.87 -23.09 -8.98
CA ARG A 144 -19.73 -23.64 -9.73
C ARG A 144 -18.84 -22.58 -10.38
N VAL A 145 -19.30 -21.33 -10.43
CA VAL A 145 -18.57 -20.18 -10.97
C VAL A 145 -18.14 -19.31 -9.80
N VAL A 146 -16.84 -19.04 -9.70
CA VAL A 146 -16.28 -18.18 -8.65
C VAL A 146 -15.56 -17.00 -9.29
N PHE A 147 -15.78 -15.81 -8.75
CA PHE A 147 -15.15 -14.56 -9.11
C PHE A 147 -14.28 -14.10 -7.94
N VAL A 148 -12.97 -14.02 -8.16
CA VAL A 148 -12.00 -13.48 -7.22
C VAL A 148 -11.48 -12.17 -7.79
N SER A 149 -11.69 -11.08 -7.06
CA SER A 149 -11.22 -9.74 -7.47
C SER A 149 -10.32 -9.13 -6.42
N ASP A 150 -9.52 -8.13 -6.80
CA ASP A 150 -9.05 -7.10 -5.88
C ASP A 150 -10.21 -6.49 -5.06
N LEU A 151 -9.90 -5.69 -4.04
CA LEU A 151 -10.87 -5.02 -3.20
C LEU A 151 -11.59 -3.87 -3.95
N MET A 152 -12.47 -4.25 -4.88
CA MET A 152 -13.38 -3.39 -5.63
C MET A 152 -14.60 -3.00 -4.79
N THR A 153 -15.16 -1.83 -5.07
CA THR A 153 -16.34 -1.30 -4.36
C THR A 153 -17.29 -0.61 -5.35
N GLY A 154 -18.36 0.00 -4.83
CA GLY A 154 -19.26 0.82 -5.61
C GLY A 154 -19.95 0.05 -6.73
N THR A 155 -20.16 0.74 -7.85
CA THR A 155 -21.02 0.28 -8.93
C THR A 155 -20.48 -0.97 -9.62
N LEU A 156 -19.16 -1.11 -9.75
CA LEU A 156 -18.57 -2.29 -10.37
C LEU A 156 -18.79 -3.55 -9.53
N LYS A 157 -18.64 -3.44 -8.21
CA LYS A 157 -18.93 -4.53 -7.28
C LYS A 157 -20.40 -4.95 -7.36
N ASP A 158 -21.31 -3.99 -7.37
CA ASP A 158 -22.76 -4.25 -7.48
C ASP A 158 -23.11 -4.94 -8.80
N LEU A 159 -22.47 -4.55 -9.91
CA LEU A 159 -22.63 -5.21 -11.20
C LEU A 159 -22.12 -6.66 -11.17
N VAL A 160 -20.94 -6.91 -10.59
CA VAL A 160 -20.39 -8.28 -10.46
C VAL A 160 -21.31 -9.16 -9.61
N GLY A 161 -21.80 -8.64 -8.48
CA GLY A 161 -22.74 -9.35 -7.62
C GLY A 161 -24.05 -9.67 -8.33
N THR A 162 -24.63 -8.69 -9.05
CA THR A 162 -25.83 -8.91 -9.89
C THR A 162 -25.54 -9.94 -10.98
N TRP A 163 -24.38 -9.85 -11.63
CA TRP A 163 -24.00 -10.75 -12.70
C TRP A 163 -23.94 -12.21 -12.22
N LEU A 164 -23.30 -12.46 -11.08
CA LEU A 164 -23.25 -13.78 -10.46
C LEU A 164 -24.64 -14.28 -10.04
N ALA A 165 -25.46 -13.42 -9.43
CA ALA A 165 -26.81 -13.78 -8.99
C ALA A 165 -27.71 -14.21 -10.17
N GLU A 166 -27.65 -13.50 -11.30
CA GLU A 166 -28.39 -13.84 -12.53
C GLU A 166 -27.90 -15.15 -13.16
N LEU A 167 -26.63 -15.52 -12.96
CA LEU A 167 -26.11 -16.86 -13.30
C LEU A 167 -26.46 -17.94 -12.27
N GLY A 168 -27.23 -17.60 -11.24
CA GLY A 168 -27.61 -18.50 -10.15
C GLY A 168 -26.46 -18.84 -9.21
N GLN A 169 -25.48 -17.93 -9.05
CA GLN A 169 -24.27 -18.12 -8.24
C GLN A 169 -24.35 -17.25 -6.99
N THR A 170 -24.65 -17.84 -5.83
CA THR A 170 -24.94 -17.11 -4.59
C THR A 170 -23.72 -16.82 -3.72
N GLU A 171 -22.73 -17.71 -3.72
CA GLU A 171 -21.48 -17.56 -2.96
C GLU A 171 -20.27 -17.29 -3.87
N GLY A 172 -20.54 -16.74 -5.07
CA GLY A 172 -19.56 -16.65 -6.14
C GLY A 172 -18.52 -15.56 -6.00
N LEU A 173 -18.71 -14.50 -5.18
CA LEU A 173 -17.80 -13.35 -5.13
C LEU A 173 -16.89 -13.37 -3.90
N LEU A 174 -15.57 -13.39 -4.13
CA LEU A 174 -14.55 -13.17 -3.11
C LEU A 174 -13.72 -11.93 -3.43
N LEU A 175 -13.68 -10.97 -2.50
CA LEU A 175 -12.83 -9.79 -2.60
C LEU A 175 -11.50 -10.08 -1.91
N TYR A 176 -10.51 -10.46 -2.71
CA TYR A 176 -9.18 -10.84 -2.26
C TYR A 176 -8.30 -9.61 -2.02
N GLU A 177 -7.72 -9.57 -0.84
CA GLU A 177 -6.69 -8.61 -0.45
C GLU A 177 -5.68 -9.36 0.44
N PRO A 178 -4.39 -9.48 0.05
CA PRO A 178 -3.39 -10.14 0.88
C PRO A 178 -3.32 -9.60 2.31
N PHE A 179 -3.60 -8.31 2.48
CA PHE A 179 -3.66 -7.62 3.76
C PHE A 179 -5.10 -7.32 4.17
N ALA A 180 -5.86 -8.36 4.53
CA ALA A 180 -7.30 -8.28 4.84
C ALA A 180 -7.64 -7.83 6.28
N TYR A 181 -6.64 -7.62 7.14
CA TYR A 181 -6.79 -7.15 8.53
C TYR A 181 -7.79 -7.95 9.39
N GLU A 182 -7.86 -9.27 9.22
CA GLU A 182 -8.77 -10.12 9.99
C GLU A 182 -8.56 -10.01 11.51
N PRO A 183 -7.32 -9.93 12.03
CA PRO A 183 -7.07 -9.59 13.43
C PRO A 183 -7.73 -8.31 13.93
N LEU A 184 -7.69 -7.20 13.18
CA LEU A 184 -8.37 -5.95 13.58
C LEU A 184 -9.89 -6.13 13.57
N ARG A 185 -10.45 -6.70 12.49
CA ARG A 185 -11.90 -6.96 12.41
C ARG A 185 -12.37 -7.79 13.61
N LYS A 186 -11.59 -8.82 13.95
CA LYS A 186 -11.90 -9.68 15.08
C LYS A 186 -11.76 -8.96 16.43
N ALA A 187 -10.72 -8.16 16.62
CA ALA A 187 -10.54 -7.37 17.83
C ALA A 187 -11.68 -6.37 18.05
N ASN A 188 -12.13 -5.70 16.99
CA ASN A 188 -13.28 -4.80 17.05
C ASN A 188 -14.57 -5.54 17.37
N GLN A 189 -14.76 -6.74 16.81
CA GLN A 189 -15.91 -7.59 17.14
C GLN A 189 -15.87 -8.03 18.60
N VAL A 190 -14.70 -8.42 19.11
CA VAL A 190 -14.52 -8.90 20.49
C VAL A 190 -14.75 -7.77 21.49
N VAL A 191 -14.13 -6.60 21.30
CA VAL A 191 -14.12 -5.53 22.31
C VAL A 191 -15.34 -4.61 22.20
N PHE A 192 -15.68 -4.21 20.97
CA PHE A 192 -16.71 -3.20 20.69
C PHE A 192 -18.00 -3.78 20.07
N GLY A 193 -18.02 -5.06 19.71
CA GLY A 193 -19.16 -5.69 19.03
C GLY A 193 -19.32 -5.30 17.55
N ILE A 194 -18.31 -4.65 16.96
CA ILE A 194 -18.34 -4.16 15.57
C ILE A 194 -17.53 -5.11 14.68
N ASN A 195 -18.19 -5.77 13.73
CA ASN A 195 -17.52 -6.60 12.73
C ASN A 195 -17.02 -5.73 11.55
N GLY A 196 -15.91 -5.03 11.75
CA GLY A 196 -15.31 -4.17 10.74
C GLY A 196 -14.00 -3.54 11.21
N VAL A 197 -13.31 -2.85 10.31
CA VAL A 197 -12.14 -2.04 10.62
C VAL A 197 -12.59 -0.57 10.71
N PRO A 198 -12.53 0.08 11.89
CA PRO A 198 -12.87 1.48 12.03
C PRO A 198 -11.83 2.37 11.34
N THR A 199 -12.12 3.66 11.28
CA THR A 199 -11.12 4.68 10.94
C THR A 199 -10.65 5.36 12.22
N TYR A 200 -9.44 5.89 12.18
CA TYR A 200 -8.80 6.53 13.34
C TYR A 200 -8.61 8.03 13.04
N CYS A 201 -8.68 8.85 14.10
CA CYS A 201 -8.48 10.29 14.07
C CYS A 201 -7.25 10.64 14.91
N ILE A 202 -6.06 10.34 14.37
CA ILE A 202 -4.77 10.51 15.05
C ILE A 202 -4.56 11.98 15.43
N GLU A 203 -5.04 12.92 14.61
CA GLU A 203 -4.90 14.37 14.82
C GLU A 203 -5.61 14.88 16.08
N ARG A 204 -6.51 14.08 16.65
CA ARG A 204 -7.27 14.40 17.87
C ARG A 204 -6.66 13.80 19.13
N ALA A 205 -5.75 12.83 18.99
CA ALA A 205 -5.10 12.21 20.13
C ALA A 205 -4.16 13.20 20.83
N ASP A 206 -3.91 12.98 22.11
CA ASP A 206 -2.86 13.69 22.89
C ASP A 206 -1.77 12.75 23.42
N PHE A 207 -1.97 11.44 23.30
CA PHE A 207 -0.96 10.41 23.50
C PHE A 207 -1.20 9.28 22.51
N LEU A 208 -0.19 8.93 21.71
CA LEU A 208 -0.28 7.85 20.72
C LEU A 208 0.65 6.70 21.10
N ILE A 209 0.13 5.49 21.12
CA ILE A 209 0.94 4.27 21.21
C ILE A 209 0.57 3.31 20.07
N SER A 210 1.57 2.84 19.32
CA SER A 210 1.38 1.90 18.22
C SER A 210 2.04 0.56 18.55
N PHE A 211 1.28 -0.53 18.45
CA PHE A 211 1.73 -1.91 18.59
C PHE A 211 1.90 -2.52 17.19
N GLY A 212 3.09 -2.30 16.63
CA GLY A 212 3.48 -2.75 15.28
C GLY A 212 2.81 -1.99 14.13
N ALA A 213 1.86 -1.09 14.39
CA ALA A 213 1.06 -0.46 13.34
C ALA A 213 1.87 0.52 12.49
N GLY A 214 2.10 0.19 11.22
CA GLY A 214 2.84 0.98 10.23
C GLY A 214 2.00 2.04 9.52
N PHE A 215 1.34 2.94 10.27
CA PHE A 215 0.42 3.95 9.72
C PHE A 215 1.07 5.02 8.85
N LEU A 216 2.39 5.19 8.91
CA LEU A 216 3.16 6.05 7.98
C LEU A 216 3.67 5.28 6.75
N GLU A 217 3.42 3.98 6.69
CA GLU A 217 3.94 3.07 5.67
C GLU A 217 2.82 2.60 4.74
N THR A 218 2.22 1.47 5.04
CA THR A 218 1.23 0.79 4.20
C THR A 218 -0.08 0.51 4.93
N TRP A 219 -0.17 0.84 6.21
CA TRP A 219 -1.31 0.47 7.05
C TRP A 219 -2.56 1.29 6.68
N LEU A 220 -3.63 0.56 6.31
CA LEU A 220 -4.95 1.05 5.90
C LEU A 220 -4.91 2.24 4.90
N ALA A 221 -4.96 3.48 5.39
CA ALA A 221 -5.00 4.73 4.62
C ALA A 221 -3.81 5.64 4.95
N ASN A 222 -2.61 5.18 4.61
CA ASN A 222 -1.33 5.80 5.00
C ASN A 222 -1.20 7.31 4.69
N VAL A 223 -1.74 7.82 3.57
CA VAL A 223 -1.67 9.27 3.24
C VAL A 223 -2.55 10.10 4.17
N ASP A 224 -3.73 9.59 4.56
CA ASP A 224 -4.62 10.25 5.53
C ASP A 224 -3.92 10.29 6.89
N TYR A 225 -3.41 9.15 7.36
CA TYR A 225 -2.73 9.07 8.65
C TYR A 225 -1.41 9.84 8.72
N ALA A 226 -0.64 9.93 7.64
CA ALA A 226 0.54 10.80 7.60
C ALA A 226 0.17 12.29 7.77
N ARG A 227 -0.95 12.74 7.16
CA ARG A 227 -1.48 14.10 7.37
C ARG A 227 -1.95 14.31 8.81
N GLN A 228 -2.68 13.35 9.36
CA GLN A 228 -3.17 13.42 10.73
C GLN A 228 -2.02 13.40 11.74
N PHE A 229 -1.01 12.56 11.52
CA PHE A 229 0.20 12.49 12.34
C PHE A 229 1.00 13.80 12.29
N ALA A 230 1.16 14.41 11.11
CA ALA A 230 1.81 15.73 11.01
C ALA A 230 1.05 16.81 11.81
N ALA A 231 -0.28 16.72 11.93
CA ALA A 231 -1.06 17.61 12.77
C ALA A 231 -0.95 17.25 14.27
N PHE A 232 -0.94 15.97 14.61
CA PHE A 232 -0.77 15.44 15.97
C PHE A 232 0.58 15.83 16.57
N HIS A 233 1.66 15.67 15.80
CA HIS A 233 3.02 15.84 16.28
C HIS A 233 3.51 17.29 16.21
N ALA A 234 2.78 18.19 15.52
CA ALA A 234 3.17 19.59 15.37
C ALA A 234 3.38 20.29 16.73
N LEU A 235 4.45 21.07 16.82
CA LEU A 235 4.71 21.95 17.96
C LEU A 235 3.58 22.98 18.11
N ARG A 236 2.93 23.00 19.28
CA ARG A 236 1.85 23.95 19.63
C ARG A 236 2.12 24.52 21.01
N ASP A 237 2.13 25.84 21.11
CA ASP A 237 2.36 26.56 22.38
C ASP A 237 3.63 26.11 23.14
N GLY A 238 4.66 25.70 22.39
CA GLY A 238 5.93 25.21 22.94
C GLY A 238 5.93 23.75 23.40
N ASP A 239 4.86 23.00 23.15
CA ASP A 239 4.71 21.59 23.55
C ASP A 239 4.34 20.69 22.35
N ARG A 240 4.47 19.37 22.53
CA ARG A 240 4.17 18.34 21.52
C ARG A 240 3.53 17.11 22.15
N ASN A 241 2.67 16.45 21.38
CA ASN A 241 2.07 15.19 21.81
C ASN A 241 3.07 14.03 21.63
N PRO A 242 3.26 13.18 22.66
CA PRO A 242 4.18 12.04 22.61
C PRO A 242 3.63 10.86 21.80
N PHE A 243 4.51 10.24 21.03
CA PHE A 243 4.27 9.03 20.26
C PHE A 243 5.26 7.91 20.65
N VAL A 244 4.72 6.76 21.03
CA VAL A 244 5.47 5.53 21.35
C VAL A 244 5.18 4.44 20.32
N HIS A 245 6.22 3.77 19.83
CA HIS A 245 6.08 2.60 18.96
C HIS A 245 6.66 1.35 19.62
N VAL A 246 5.87 0.28 19.69
CA VAL A 246 6.25 -1.04 20.21
C VAL A 246 6.25 -2.01 19.04
N GLY A 247 7.39 -2.61 18.72
CA GLY A 247 7.49 -3.53 17.59
C GLY A 247 8.90 -4.04 17.33
N PRO A 248 9.06 -5.09 16.52
CA PRO A 248 10.32 -5.83 16.38
C PRO A 248 11.36 -5.17 15.47
N ARG A 249 10.96 -4.18 14.67
CA ARG A 249 11.79 -3.53 13.65
C ARG A 249 11.70 -2.02 13.78
N LEU A 250 12.84 -1.34 13.64
CA LEU A 250 12.94 0.10 13.45
C LEU A 250 12.44 0.46 12.05
N SER A 251 11.12 0.56 11.93
CA SER A 251 10.41 0.90 10.70
C SER A 251 10.39 2.42 10.45
N VAL A 252 9.74 2.87 9.37
CA VAL A 252 9.51 4.31 9.12
C VAL A 252 8.64 4.90 10.22
N THR A 253 7.56 4.21 10.60
CA THR A 253 6.74 4.63 11.73
C THR A 253 7.52 4.63 13.04
N ALA A 254 8.32 3.59 13.32
CA ALA A 254 9.16 3.57 14.53
C ALA A 254 10.19 4.70 14.57
N SER A 255 10.77 5.05 13.42
CA SER A 255 11.77 6.13 13.31
C SER A 255 11.19 7.53 13.52
N ASN A 256 9.87 7.68 13.40
CA ASN A 256 9.14 8.91 13.73
C ASN A 256 8.56 8.90 15.15
N ALA A 257 8.83 7.87 15.96
CA ALA A 257 8.40 7.80 17.36
C ALA A 257 9.38 8.51 18.29
N ASP A 258 8.85 9.13 19.35
CA ASP A 258 9.67 9.68 20.43
C ASP A 258 10.36 8.56 21.23
N LEU A 259 9.76 7.37 21.24
CA LEU A 259 10.30 6.16 21.86
C LEU A 259 9.94 4.92 21.04
N TRP A 260 10.96 4.23 20.55
CA TRP A 260 10.82 2.86 20.03
C TRP A 260 11.16 1.83 21.12
N ILE A 261 10.28 0.85 21.29
CA ILE A 261 10.44 -0.28 22.19
C ILE A 261 10.52 -1.55 21.34
N ALA A 262 11.74 -2.08 21.23
CA ALA A 262 12.00 -3.32 20.52
C ALA A 262 11.49 -4.52 21.34
N VAL A 263 10.61 -5.33 20.75
CA VAL A 263 10.13 -6.59 21.31
C VAL A 263 10.24 -7.71 20.28
N ALA A 264 10.18 -8.97 20.68
CA ALA A 264 10.12 -10.07 19.71
C ALA A 264 8.82 -10.00 18.88
N PRO A 265 8.82 -10.41 17.60
CA PRO A 265 7.59 -10.45 16.80
C PRO A 265 6.50 -11.26 17.49
N GLY A 266 5.35 -10.64 17.74
CA GLY A 266 4.21 -11.25 18.41
C GLY A 266 4.17 -11.11 19.93
N ASP A 267 5.19 -10.50 20.55
CA ASP A 267 5.20 -10.18 21.98
C ASP A 267 4.66 -8.76 22.28
N GLU A 268 4.22 -8.00 21.26
CA GLU A 268 3.69 -6.63 21.43
C GLU A 268 2.46 -6.60 22.35
N TYR A 269 1.62 -7.65 22.31
CA TYR A 269 0.45 -7.74 23.19
C TYR A 269 0.84 -7.77 24.67
N LEU A 270 2.02 -8.30 25.03
CA LEU A 270 2.46 -8.38 26.42
C LEU A 270 2.68 -6.99 27.02
N VAL A 271 3.22 -6.06 26.23
CA VAL A 271 3.39 -4.66 26.66
C VAL A 271 2.02 -4.03 26.93
N ALA A 272 1.05 -4.24 26.05
CA ALA A 272 -0.33 -3.78 26.24
C ALA A 272 -0.99 -4.44 27.48
N LEU A 273 -0.81 -5.74 27.70
CA LEU A 273 -1.32 -6.44 28.88
C LEU A 273 -0.69 -5.91 30.17
N GLY A 274 0.62 -5.65 30.19
CA GLY A 274 1.32 -5.05 31.32
C GLY A 274 0.76 -3.67 31.65
N MET A 275 0.53 -2.84 30.63
CA MET A 275 -0.11 -1.53 30.80
C MET A 275 -1.53 -1.65 31.36
N LEU A 276 -2.37 -2.53 30.78
CA LEU A 276 -3.72 -2.78 31.25
C LEU A 276 -3.73 -3.21 32.73
N ARG A 277 -2.82 -4.12 33.10
CA ARG A 277 -2.69 -4.62 34.47
C ARG A 277 -2.37 -3.49 35.46
N ILE A 278 -1.40 -2.64 35.14
CA ILE A 278 -1.03 -1.49 35.98
C ILE A 278 -2.21 -0.52 36.11
N ILE A 279 -2.90 -0.20 35.00
CA ILE A 279 -4.06 0.71 35.03
C ILE A 279 -5.19 0.18 35.93
N VAL A 280 -5.42 -1.14 35.90
CA VAL A 280 -6.45 -1.79 36.74
C VAL A 280 -6.01 -1.89 38.20
N ASP A 281 -4.80 -2.38 38.47
CA ASP A 281 -4.31 -2.67 39.82
C ASP A 281 -4.08 -1.37 40.63
N GLU A 282 -3.71 -0.28 39.97
CA GLU A 282 -3.47 1.03 40.61
C GLU A 282 -4.63 2.00 40.49
N ASP A 283 -5.77 1.54 39.98
CA ASP A 283 -6.98 2.33 39.82
C ASP A 283 -6.80 3.65 39.04
N LEU A 284 -5.97 3.60 37.99
CA LEU A 284 -5.68 4.78 37.16
C LEU A 284 -6.86 5.16 36.23
N ALA A 285 -7.79 4.24 36.01
CA ALA A 285 -9.01 4.45 35.22
C ALA A 285 -10.25 4.59 36.12
N GLN A 286 -10.32 5.67 36.90
CA GLN A 286 -11.35 5.91 37.94
C GLN A 286 -12.80 5.90 37.42
N GLN A 287 -13.01 6.20 36.13
CA GLN A 287 -14.35 6.25 35.52
C GLN A 287 -14.83 4.88 34.99
N MET A 288 -14.04 3.81 35.17
CA MET A 288 -14.37 2.48 34.66
C MET A 288 -15.46 1.80 35.51
N PRO A 289 -16.53 1.26 34.89
CA PRO A 289 -17.55 0.49 35.60
C PRO A 289 -16.97 -0.72 36.35
N PRO A 290 -17.44 -1.05 37.58
CA PRO A 290 -16.94 -2.19 38.35
C PRO A 290 -17.05 -3.54 37.62
N THR A 291 -18.10 -3.72 36.82
CA THR A 291 -18.32 -4.93 36.00
C THR A 291 -17.26 -5.07 34.90
N GLN A 292 -16.91 -3.96 34.24
CA GLN A 292 -15.84 -3.91 33.24
C GLN A 292 -14.48 -4.19 33.90
N ARG A 293 -14.22 -3.60 35.07
CA ARG A 293 -13.01 -3.87 35.84
C ARG A 293 -12.87 -5.34 36.19
N ALA A 294 -13.91 -5.96 36.76
CA ALA A 294 -13.89 -7.38 37.12
C ALA A 294 -13.66 -8.29 35.91
N ALA A 295 -14.28 -7.98 34.77
CA ALA A 295 -14.07 -8.70 33.52
C ALA A 295 -12.62 -8.58 33.02
N LEU A 296 -12.05 -7.37 33.08
CA LEU A 296 -10.66 -7.11 32.67
C LEU A 296 -9.66 -7.79 33.60
N THR A 297 -9.83 -7.70 34.92
CA THR A 297 -8.99 -8.43 35.89
C THR A 297 -8.95 -9.91 35.56
N LYS A 298 -10.12 -10.53 35.32
CA LYS A 298 -10.20 -11.95 34.94
C LYS A 298 -9.47 -12.28 33.64
N LEU A 299 -9.52 -11.40 32.63
CA LEU A 299 -8.78 -11.58 31.37
C LEU A 299 -7.26 -11.50 31.57
N LEU A 300 -6.81 -10.75 32.58
CA LEU A 300 -5.40 -10.52 32.88
C LEU A 300 -4.80 -11.51 33.88
N ASP A 301 -5.60 -12.40 34.49
CA ASP A 301 -5.16 -13.34 35.53
C ASP A 301 -4.06 -14.32 35.05
N ALA A 302 -4.01 -14.61 33.74
CA ALA A 302 -3.04 -15.53 33.16
C ALA A 302 -1.60 -14.99 33.13
N TRP A 303 -1.41 -13.67 33.30
CA TRP A 303 -0.10 -13.02 33.22
C TRP A 303 0.17 -12.12 34.43
N THR A 304 1.33 -12.31 35.05
CA THR A 304 1.87 -11.39 36.07
C THR A 304 2.80 -10.35 35.43
N LEU A 305 2.98 -9.19 36.09
CA LEU A 305 3.92 -8.17 35.61
C LEU A 305 5.35 -8.67 35.48
N VAL A 306 5.79 -9.53 36.40
CA VAL A 306 7.13 -10.15 36.36
C VAL A 306 7.29 -11.02 35.11
N GLN A 307 6.27 -11.82 34.76
CA GLN A 307 6.30 -12.64 33.55
C GLN A 307 6.26 -11.80 32.28
N VAL A 308 5.43 -10.73 32.25
CA VAL A 308 5.37 -9.78 31.13
C VAL A 308 6.71 -9.10 30.91
N SER A 309 7.33 -8.59 31.97
CA SER A 309 8.63 -7.92 31.94
C SER A 309 9.74 -8.87 31.47
N ALA A 310 9.80 -10.08 32.03
CA ALA A 310 10.79 -11.09 31.67
C ALA A 310 10.68 -11.54 30.20
N ARG A 311 9.45 -11.63 29.67
CA ARG A 311 9.23 -12.10 28.29
C ARG A 311 9.39 -10.99 27.25
N SER A 312 8.77 -9.83 27.48
CA SER A 312 8.83 -8.70 26.53
C SER A 312 10.19 -8.01 26.53
N GLY A 313 10.98 -8.17 27.59
CA GLY A 313 12.24 -7.42 27.79
C GLY A 313 12.02 -5.97 28.23
N VAL A 314 10.77 -5.55 28.47
CA VAL A 314 10.42 -4.19 28.90
C VAL A 314 10.32 -4.15 30.42
N SER A 315 11.06 -3.24 31.05
CA SER A 315 11.10 -3.13 32.51
C SER A 315 9.75 -2.73 33.11
N GLU A 316 9.47 -3.17 34.34
CA GLU A 316 8.26 -2.79 35.07
C GLU A 316 8.13 -1.27 35.25
N SER A 317 9.24 -0.56 35.41
CA SER A 317 9.24 0.90 35.52
C SER A 317 8.84 1.58 34.20
N GLN A 318 9.29 1.05 33.07
CA GLN A 318 8.90 1.55 31.76
C GLN A 318 7.43 1.25 31.46
N LEU A 319 6.96 0.03 31.74
CA LEU A 319 5.53 -0.34 31.63
C LEU A 319 4.65 0.57 32.48
N ARG A 320 5.05 0.84 33.73
CA ARG A 320 4.37 1.78 34.62
C ARG A 320 4.35 3.19 34.06
N SER A 321 5.47 3.68 33.53
CA SER A 321 5.54 5.01 32.92
C SER A 321 4.56 5.14 31.74
N LEU A 322 4.50 4.15 30.86
CA LEU A 322 3.58 4.12 29.72
C LEU A 322 2.12 4.06 30.18
N ALA A 323 1.81 3.18 31.13
CA ALA A 323 0.47 3.03 31.71
C ALA A 323 -0.03 4.34 32.34
N CYS A 324 0.80 4.99 33.16
CA CYS A 324 0.46 6.27 33.78
C CYS A 324 0.25 7.38 32.75
N ARG A 325 1.11 7.47 31.72
CA ARG A 325 0.96 8.47 30.64
C ARG A 325 -0.31 8.25 29.83
N PHE A 326 -0.58 7.01 29.42
CA PHE A 326 -1.79 6.66 28.68
C PHE A 326 -3.06 6.98 29.49
N ALA A 327 -3.08 6.60 30.78
CA ALA A 327 -4.23 6.86 31.65
C ALA A 327 -4.44 8.35 31.99
N SER A 328 -3.38 9.15 31.99
CA SER A 328 -3.45 10.59 32.27
C SER A 328 -3.80 11.44 31.05
N ALA A 329 -3.69 10.89 29.84
CA ALA A 329 -4.03 11.58 28.60
C ALA A 329 -5.55 11.79 28.51
N LYS A 330 -5.99 12.91 27.93
CA LYS A 330 -7.42 13.20 27.77
C LYS A 330 -8.02 12.40 26.62
N ARG A 331 -7.25 12.16 25.56
CA ARG A 331 -7.67 11.45 24.35
C ARG A 331 -6.54 10.51 23.89
N PRO A 332 -6.22 9.49 24.68
CA PRO A 332 -5.21 8.52 24.29
C PRO A 332 -5.70 7.70 23.08
N LEU A 333 -4.76 7.14 22.33
CA LEU A 333 -5.04 6.24 21.22
C LEU A 333 -4.01 5.12 21.17
N ALA A 334 -4.48 3.88 21.20
CA ALA A 334 -3.70 2.68 20.94
C ALA A 334 -4.00 2.12 19.55
N LEU A 335 -2.96 1.88 18.74
CA LEU A 335 -3.10 1.27 17.42
C LEU A 335 -2.47 -0.12 17.40
N ALA A 336 -2.99 -1.02 16.56
CA ALA A 336 -2.38 -2.32 16.30
C ALA A 336 -2.28 -2.58 14.80
N GLU A 337 -1.21 -3.23 14.35
CA GLU A 337 -1.00 -3.56 12.93
C GLU A 337 -2.15 -4.42 12.40
N GLY A 338 -2.34 -5.56 13.04
CA GLY A 338 -3.44 -6.46 12.74
C GLY A 338 -3.37 -7.18 11.40
N LEU A 339 -2.17 -7.36 10.86
CA LEU A 339 -1.90 -8.33 9.81
C LEU A 339 -1.55 -9.68 10.45
N ALA A 340 -2.28 -10.73 10.10
CA ALA A 340 -2.06 -12.07 10.69
C ALA A 340 -0.73 -12.70 10.25
N GLN A 341 -0.21 -12.23 9.11
CA GLN A 341 0.92 -12.81 8.40
C GLN A 341 2.25 -12.22 8.85
N THR A 342 2.28 -11.05 9.48
CA THR A 342 3.52 -10.33 9.83
C THR A 342 4.07 -10.71 11.20
N ALA A 343 3.20 -11.03 12.16
CA ALA A 343 3.59 -11.38 13.52
C ALA A 343 2.72 -12.50 14.11
N PRO A 344 3.29 -13.40 14.92
CA PRO A 344 2.51 -14.28 15.77
C PRO A 344 1.56 -13.49 16.67
N HIS A 345 0.46 -14.12 17.08
CA HIS A 345 -0.47 -13.52 18.04
C HIS A 345 -1.04 -12.13 17.65
N ALA A 346 -1.02 -11.74 16.37
CA ALA A 346 -1.52 -10.44 15.90
C ALA A 346 -2.96 -10.11 16.38
N THR A 347 -3.83 -11.13 16.50
CA THR A 347 -5.19 -10.96 17.06
C THR A 347 -5.17 -10.62 18.55
N ALA A 348 -4.27 -11.22 19.34
CA ALA A 348 -4.10 -10.87 20.74
C ALA A 348 -3.58 -9.43 20.89
N THR A 349 -2.62 -9.01 20.07
CA THR A 349 -2.13 -7.63 20.05
C THR A 349 -3.25 -6.63 19.73
N ALA A 350 -4.05 -6.90 18.70
CA ALA A 350 -5.18 -6.04 18.34
C ALA A 350 -6.26 -6.00 19.42
N VAL A 351 -6.57 -7.13 20.07
CA VAL A 351 -7.52 -7.16 21.19
C VAL A 351 -6.98 -6.35 22.37
N ALA A 352 -5.70 -6.50 22.74
CA ALA A 352 -5.11 -5.77 23.85
C ALA A 352 -5.05 -4.25 23.61
N ALA A 353 -4.72 -3.81 22.39
CA ALA A 353 -4.77 -2.40 22.01
C ALA A 353 -6.20 -1.83 22.09
N ASN A 354 -7.19 -2.54 21.53
CA ASN A 354 -8.59 -2.13 21.63
C ASN A 354 -9.10 -2.11 23.08
N LEU A 355 -8.62 -3.01 23.95
CA LEU A 355 -8.94 -2.99 25.38
C LEU A 355 -8.41 -1.72 26.05
N LEU A 356 -7.20 -1.25 25.70
CA LEU A 356 -6.65 0.03 26.20
C LEU A 356 -7.56 1.19 25.78
N ASP A 357 -7.94 1.24 24.50
CA ASP A 357 -8.88 2.26 24.00
C ASP A 357 -10.23 2.19 24.70
N ALA A 358 -10.72 0.99 25.02
CA ALA A 358 -12.00 0.83 25.71
C ALA A 358 -12.00 1.32 27.18
N LEU A 359 -10.83 1.60 27.78
CA LEU A 359 -10.75 2.05 29.18
C LEU A 359 -11.03 3.55 29.34
N HIS A 360 -10.75 4.36 28.32
CA HIS A 360 -10.76 5.81 28.43
C HIS A 360 -11.90 6.43 27.59
N PRO A 361 -12.86 7.17 28.15
CA PRO A 361 -13.97 7.74 27.39
C PRO A 361 -13.54 8.65 26.22
N GLY A 362 -12.39 9.33 26.36
CA GLY A 362 -11.81 10.19 25.33
C GLY A 362 -11.41 9.46 24.04
N THR A 363 -11.25 8.13 24.05
CA THR A 363 -10.94 7.36 22.83
C THR A 363 -12.10 7.33 21.84
N ARG A 364 -13.32 7.64 22.30
CA ARG A 364 -14.50 7.82 21.43
C ARG A 364 -14.35 8.98 20.44
N GLU A 365 -13.42 9.90 20.70
CA GLU A 365 -13.07 10.99 19.78
C GLU A 365 -11.97 10.59 18.79
N THR A 366 -11.18 9.55 19.10
CA THR A 366 -10.00 9.12 18.33
C THR A 366 -10.25 7.86 17.50
N VAL A 367 -11.28 7.07 17.81
CA VAL A 367 -11.72 5.90 17.02
C VAL A 367 -13.12 6.13 16.44
N ASN A 368 -13.24 6.03 15.12
CA ASN A 368 -14.47 6.28 14.39
C ASN A 368 -15.09 4.99 13.81
N PHE A 369 -16.09 4.46 14.52
CA PHE A 369 -16.89 3.32 14.07
C PHE A 369 -17.98 3.65 13.05
N GLY A 370 -18.29 4.95 12.86
CA GLY A 370 -19.30 5.41 11.89
C GLY A 370 -18.77 5.52 10.45
N ALA A 371 -17.48 5.28 10.25
CA ALA A 371 -16.84 5.30 8.94
C ALA A 371 -15.93 4.08 8.80
N LEU A 372 -16.53 2.89 8.61
CA LEU A 372 -15.76 1.66 8.44
C LEU A 372 -14.94 1.72 7.15
N SER A 373 -13.70 1.22 7.23
CA SER A 373 -12.80 1.10 6.09
C SER A 373 -13.24 -0.02 5.15
N VAL A 374 -12.92 0.14 3.87
CA VAL A 374 -13.16 -0.86 2.82
C VAL A 374 -12.61 -2.25 3.15
N TYR A 375 -11.52 -2.35 3.93
CA TYR A 375 -10.96 -3.65 4.37
C TYR A 375 -11.95 -4.49 5.20
N SER A 376 -13.04 -3.90 5.69
CA SER A 376 -14.14 -4.62 6.33
C SER A 376 -14.85 -5.61 5.38
N GLU A 377 -14.75 -5.39 4.07
CA GLU A 377 -15.38 -6.19 3.02
C GLU A 377 -14.45 -7.25 2.42
N ALA A 378 -13.17 -7.24 2.76
CA ALA A 378 -12.22 -8.23 2.27
C ALA A 378 -12.64 -9.64 2.71
N ALA A 379 -12.50 -10.61 1.79
CA ALA A 379 -12.62 -12.02 2.09
C ALA A 379 -11.55 -12.43 3.10
N ARG A 380 -11.88 -13.36 3.99
CA ARG A 380 -10.93 -13.87 4.99
C ARG A 380 -10.04 -14.92 4.35
N ALA A 381 -8.85 -15.13 4.91
CA ALA A 381 -8.00 -16.25 4.51
C ALA A 381 -8.74 -17.60 4.50
N ALA A 382 -9.62 -17.86 5.48
CA ALA A 382 -10.44 -19.08 5.52
C ALA A 382 -11.34 -19.26 4.28
N ASP A 383 -11.88 -18.16 3.74
CA ASP A 383 -12.74 -18.21 2.55
C ASP A 383 -11.91 -18.59 1.31
N LEU A 384 -10.69 -18.05 1.19
CA LEU A 384 -9.75 -18.40 0.11
C LEU A 384 -9.22 -19.83 0.25
N ARG A 385 -9.01 -20.29 1.48
CA ARG A 385 -8.64 -21.68 1.76
C ARG A 385 -9.76 -22.65 1.34
N ALA A 386 -11.00 -22.34 1.70
CA ALA A 386 -12.17 -23.11 1.30
C ALA A 386 -12.35 -23.13 -0.23
N LEU A 387 -12.13 -21.99 -0.91
CA LEU A 387 -12.09 -21.96 -2.37
C LEU A 387 -11.01 -22.90 -2.94
N THR A 388 -9.81 -22.86 -2.37
CA THR A 388 -8.69 -23.71 -2.81
C THR A 388 -9.04 -25.20 -2.69
N GLU A 389 -9.69 -25.59 -1.60
CA GLU A 389 -10.15 -26.96 -1.37
C GLU A 389 -11.27 -27.36 -2.35
N ARG A 390 -12.22 -26.46 -2.63
CA ARG A 390 -13.25 -26.68 -3.67
C ARG A 390 -12.65 -26.87 -5.05
N MET A 391 -11.63 -26.07 -5.41
CA MET A 391 -10.93 -26.23 -6.69
C MET A 391 -10.23 -27.59 -6.79
N HIS A 392 -9.55 -28.03 -5.72
CA HIS A 392 -8.96 -29.38 -5.66
C HIS A 392 -10.00 -30.49 -5.77
N GLY A 393 -11.17 -30.31 -5.15
CA GLY A 393 -12.30 -31.23 -5.21
C GLY A 393 -13.01 -31.29 -6.56
N GLY A 394 -12.73 -30.36 -7.47
CA GLY A 394 -13.45 -30.24 -8.75
C GLY A 394 -14.84 -29.60 -8.62
N ASP A 395 -15.07 -28.84 -7.54
CA ASP A 395 -16.32 -28.13 -7.26
C ASP A 395 -16.38 -26.73 -7.90
N VAL A 396 -15.31 -26.32 -8.59
CA VAL A 396 -15.25 -25.06 -9.35
C VAL A 396 -15.01 -25.38 -10.82
N ASP A 397 -15.98 -25.03 -11.67
CA ASP A 397 -15.90 -25.28 -13.11
C ASP A 397 -15.36 -24.06 -13.89
N VAL A 398 -15.59 -22.83 -13.37
CA VAL A 398 -15.07 -21.56 -13.92
C VAL A 398 -14.55 -20.69 -12.78
N LEU A 399 -13.31 -20.24 -12.90
CA LEU A 399 -12.72 -19.22 -12.04
C LEU A 399 -12.44 -17.94 -12.84
N LEU A 400 -13.02 -16.83 -12.40
CA LEU A 400 -12.80 -15.50 -12.95
C LEU A 400 -11.91 -14.71 -11.99
N LEU A 401 -10.78 -14.19 -12.47
CA LEU A 401 -9.79 -13.48 -11.68
C LEU A 401 -9.68 -12.04 -12.17
N HIS A 402 -9.81 -11.05 -11.30
CA HIS A 402 -9.65 -9.64 -11.67
C HIS A 402 -8.63 -8.94 -10.77
N ASN A 403 -7.50 -8.53 -11.36
CA ASN A 403 -6.39 -7.85 -10.66
C ASN A 403 -5.97 -8.52 -9.33
N ALA A 404 -6.04 -9.85 -9.26
CA ALA A 404 -5.73 -10.64 -8.07
C ALA A 404 -4.63 -11.64 -8.37
N ASN A 405 -3.58 -11.66 -7.53
CA ASN A 405 -2.42 -12.54 -7.70
C ASN A 405 -2.19 -13.52 -6.51
N PRO A 406 -3.16 -14.41 -6.22
CA PRO A 406 -3.04 -15.39 -5.13
C PRO A 406 -1.88 -16.37 -5.29
N VAL A 407 -1.39 -16.65 -6.51
CA VAL A 407 -0.22 -17.53 -6.71
C VAL A 407 1.04 -16.93 -6.07
N PHE A 408 1.18 -15.60 -6.09
CA PHE A 408 2.32 -14.91 -5.49
C PHE A 408 2.18 -14.70 -3.97
N ALA A 409 0.97 -14.35 -3.52
CA ALA A 409 0.73 -13.84 -2.16
C ALA A 409 0.00 -14.82 -1.22
N LEU A 410 -0.13 -16.10 -1.58
CA LEU A 410 -0.61 -17.16 -0.68
C LEU A 410 0.51 -18.13 -0.27
N PRO A 411 0.43 -18.73 0.92
CA PRO A 411 1.40 -19.72 1.37
C PRO A 411 1.48 -20.94 0.43
N PRO A 412 2.67 -21.46 0.09
CA PRO A 412 2.82 -22.64 -0.76
C PRO A 412 2.10 -23.88 -0.24
N ALA A 413 1.91 -24.00 1.08
CA ALA A 413 1.18 -25.08 1.74
C ALA A 413 -0.30 -25.21 1.29
N TRP A 414 -0.85 -24.20 0.61
CA TRP A 414 -2.20 -24.29 0.04
C TRP A 414 -2.24 -24.93 -1.34
N ASP A 415 -1.08 -25.07 -2.00
CA ASP A 415 -0.96 -25.64 -3.34
C ASP A 415 -1.97 -25.03 -4.33
N PHE A 416 -2.15 -23.70 -4.22
CA PHE A 416 -3.06 -22.92 -5.07
C PHE A 416 -2.75 -23.07 -6.57
N PRO A 417 -1.46 -23.10 -7.02
CA PRO A 417 -1.15 -23.31 -8.43
C PRO A 417 -1.71 -24.62 -8.99
N ARG A 418 -1.63 -25.72 -8.22
CA ARG A 418 -2.19 -27.00 -8.63
C ARG A 418 -3.72 -27.01 -8.56
N ALA A 419 -4.30 -26.27 -7.61
CA ALA A 419 -5.74 -26.09 -7.55
C ALA A 419 -6.28 -25.40 -8.83
N LEU A 420 -5.58 -24.39 -9.34
CA LEU A 420 -5.91 -23.73 -10.61
C LEU A 420 -5.91 -24.69 -11.80
N GLU A 421 -4.98 -25.65 -11.85
CA GLU A 421 -4.89 -26.66 -12.91
C GLU A 421 -6.09 -27.62 -12.91
N LYS A 422 -6.82 -27.74 -11.79
CA LYS A 422 -8.04 -28.55 -11.70
C LYS A 422 -9.27 -27.82 -12.22
N VAL A 423 -9.25 -26.49 -12.28
CA VAL A 423 -10.38 -25.70 -12.75
C VAL A 423 -10.44 -25.76 -14.28
N PRO A 424 -11.55 -26.27 -14.88
CA PRO A 424 -11.68 -26.43 -16.32
C PRO A 424 -11.50 -25.14 -17.15
N LEU A 425 -11.94 -23.99 -16.62
CA LEU A 425 -11.70 -22.69 -17.25
C LEU A 425 -11.30 -21.66 -16.20
N VAL A 426 -10.16 -21.02 -16.44
CA VAL A 426 -9.63 -19.93 -15.61
C VAL A 426 -9.46 -18.73 -16.52
N VAL A 427 -10.16 -17.64 -16.22
CA VAL A 427 -10.12 -16.40 -17.00
C VAL A 427 -9.51 -15.30 -16.15
N SER A 428 -8.50 -14.61 -16.68
CA SER A 428 -7.86 -13.48 -16.02
C SER A 428 -8.22 -12.16 -16.71
N PHE A 429 -8.72 -11.22 -15.92
CA PHE A 429 -8.95 -9.82 -16.25
C PHE A 429 -7.85 -8.98 -15.58
N SER A 430 -6.75 -8.75 -16.30
CA SER A 430 -5.60 -8.00 -15.78
C SER A 430 -5.00 -7.14 -16.89
N SER A 431 -4.27 -6.09 -16.51
CA SER A 431 -3.51 -5.27 -17.46
C SER A 431 -2.09 -5.80 -17.71
N ALA A 432 -1.60 -6.71 -16.87
CA ALA A 432 -0.29 -7.34 -17.00
C ALA A 432 -0.41 -8.85 -16.79
N VAL A 433 0.55 -9.61 -17.32
CA VAL A 433 0.71 -11.02 -16.93
C VAL A 433 1.45 -11.01 -15.60
N ASP A 434 0.83 -11.59 -14.58
CA ASP A 434 1.45 -11.94 -13.30
C ASP A 434 1.48 -13.47 -13.12
N GLU A 435 1.98 -13.96 -11.99
CA GLU A 435 2.08 -15.39 -11.69
C GLU A 435 0.74 -16.14 -11.79
N THR A 436 -0.36 -15.48 -11.42
CA THR A 436 -1.71 -16.05 -11.50
C THR A 436 -2.24 -15.99 -12.92
N SER A 437 -2.10 -14.85 -13.62
CA SER A 437 -2.49 -14.71 -15.04
C SER A 437 -1.72 -15.68 -15.94
N ALA A 438 -0.44 -15.96 -15.66
CA ALA A 438 0.36 -16.93 -16.38
C ALA A 438 -0.21 -18.37 -16.31
N LYS A 439 -1.00 -18.67 -15.27
CA LYS A 439 -1.70 -19.95 -15.14
C LYS A 439 -3.05 -19.98 -15.86
N ALA A 440 -3.66 -18.83 -16.15
CA ALA A 440 -4.99 -18.73 -16.75
C ALA A 440 -5.06 -19.35 -18.16
N HIS A 441 -6.25 -19.87 -18.50
CA HIS A 441 -6.54 -20.44 -19.82
C HIS A 441 -6.87 -19.36 -20.85
N LEU A 442 -7.46 -18.26 -20.39
CA LEU A 442 -7.89 -17.11 -21.19
C LEU A 442 -7.52 -15.83 -20.43
N ILE A 443 -6.96 -14.85 -21.12
CA ILE A 443 -6.68 -13.52 -20.58
C ILE A 443 -7.47 -12.50 -21.41
N LEU A 444 -8.33 -11.75 -20.73
CA LEU A 444 -9.14 -10.67 -21.29
C LEU A 444 -8.70 -9.36 -20.67
N PRO A 445 -7.80 -8.60 -21.32
CA PRO A 445 -7.14 -7.49 -20.64
C PRO A 445 -8.08 -6.32 -20.37
N THR A 446 -8.04 -5.84 -19.12
CA THR A 446 -8.88 -4.74 -18.64
C THR A 446 -8.15 -3.39 -18.69
N HIS A 447 -8.92 -2.31 -18.71
CA HIS A 447 -8.39 -0.94 -18.62
C HIS A 447 -7.63 -0.71 -17.31
N THR A 448 -6.65 0.20 -17.35
CA THR A 448 -6.11 0.78 -16.11
C THR A 448 -7.08 1.81 -15.54
N PRO A 449 -7.00 2.14 -14.23
CA PRO A 449 -7.88 3.13 -13.58
C PRO A 449 -8.00 4.48 -14.30
N LEU A 450 -6.94 4.94 -14.97
CA LEU A 450 -6.89 6.22 -15.68
C LEU A 450 -7.50 6.15 -17.10
N GLU A 451 -7.86 4.95 -17.57
CA GLU A 451 -8.52 4.68 -18.85
C GLU A 451 -9.99 4.27 -18.66
N SER A 452 -10.46 4.12 -17.41
CA SER A 452 -11.78 3.58 -17.08
C SER A 452 -12.68 4.57 -16.36
N TRP A 453 -13.98 4.57 -16.71
CA TRP A 453 -15.04 5.10 -15.86
C TRP A 453 -15.32 4.17 -14.69
N GLY A 454 -15.53 4.74 -13.51
CA GLY A 454 -16.00 3.98 -12.34
C GLY A 454 -16.14 4.83 -11.08
N ASP A 455 -16.29 4.16 -9.96
CA ASP A 455 -16.28 4.74 -8.63
C ASP A 455 -15.58 3.83 -7.63
N HIS A 456 -15.11 4.41 -6.53
CA HIS A 456 -14.50 3.69 -5.42
C HIS A 456 -14.86 4.32 -4.07
N GLU A 457 -15.20 3.49 -3.10
CA GLU A 457 -15.55 3.85 -1.74
C GLU A 457 -14.48 3.34 -0.75
N PRO A 458 -13.44 4.15 -0.43
CA PRO A 458 -12.36 3.71 0.45
C PRO A 458 -12.78 3.57 1.93
N ARG A 459 -13.83 4.29 2.34
CA ARG A 459 -14.50 4.17 3.63
C ARG A 459 -15.93 4.67 3.50
N GLN A 460 -16.80 4.21 4.40
CA GLN A 460 -18.18 4.69 4.45
C GLN A 460 -18.24 6.21 4.55
N GLY A 461 -19.08 6.82 3.71
CA GLY A 461 -19.26 8.27 3.64
C GLY A 461 -18.27 8.99 2.72
N VAL A 462 -17.36 8.29 2.04
CA VAL A 462 -16.48 8.85 1.00
C VAL A 462 -16.65 8.04 -0.28
N ARG A 463 -17.23 8.63 -1.33
CA ARG A 463 -17.39 7.99 -2.63
C ARG A 463 -16.69 8.79 -3.71
N SER A 464 -15.66 8.20 -4.28
CA SER A 464 -14.78 8.85 -5.25
C SER A 464 -15.12 8.40 -6.66
N LEU A 465 -15.09 9.33 -7.61
CA LEU A 465 -15.23 9.00 -9.04
C LEU A 465 -13.87 8.64 -9.62
N MET A 466 -13.89 7.65 -10.50
CA MET A 466 -12.78 7.28 -11.37
C MET A 466 -13.13 7.78 -12.77
N GLN A 467 -12.60 8.95 -13.13
CA GLN A 467 -12.73 9.49 -14.48
C GLN A 467 -11.59 8.95 -15.34
N PRO A 468 -11.87 8.48 -16.57
CA PRO A 468 -10.83 8.25 -17.56
C PRO A 468 -10.28 9.59 -17.99
N VAL A 469 -8.96 9.73 -17.95
CA VAL A 469 -8.27 10.97 -18.33
C VAL A 469 -7.59 10.82 -19.69
N MET A 470 -7.61 9.61 -20.24
CA MET A 470 -7.26 9.31 -21.63
C MET A 470 -8.05 8.09 -22.13
N GLY A 471 -8.12 7.94 -23.45
CA GLY A 471 -8.62 6.70 -24.04
C GLY A 471 -7.65 5.51 -23.83
N PRO A 472 -8.12 4.27 -24.03
CA PRO A 472 -7.29 3.09 -23.84
C PRO A 472 -6.10 3.08 -24.81
N VAL A 473 -4.90 2.86 -24.26
CA VAL A 473 -3.64 2.81 -25.04
C VAL A 473 -3.56 1.55 -25.92
N PHE A 474 -4.09 0.44 -25.42
CA PHE A 474 -4.09 -0.87 -26.09
C PHE A 474 -5.52 -1.40 -26.28
N ASP A 475 -5.67 -2.49 -27.03
CA ASP A 475 -6.96 -3.16 -27.29
C ASP A 475 -7.46 -3.90 -26.03
N THR A 476 -7.87 -3.10 -25.05
CA THR A 476 -8.40 -3.52 -23.75
C THR A 476 -9.88 -3.13 -23.68
N ARG A 477 -10.66 -3.77 -22.79
CA ARG A 477 -12.06 -3.41 -22.55
C ARG A 477 -12.33 -3.22 -21.06
N HIS A 478 -13.30 -2.39 -20.71
CA HIS A 478 -13.73 -2.25 -19.34
C HIS A 478 -14.36 -3.56 -18.84
N LEU A 479 -14.04 -4.01 -17.63
CA LEU A 479 -14.59 -5.25 -17.06
C LEU A 479 -16.13 -5.25 -17.10
N GLY A 480 -16.76 -4.15 -16.69
CA GLY A 480 -18.21 -4.03 -16.70
C GLY A 480 -18.83 -4.22 -18.09
N ASP A 481 -18.18 -3.73 -19.15
CA ASP A 481 -18.66 -3.92 -20.53
C ASP A 481 -18.60 -5.37 -20.96
N VAL A 482 -17.52 -6.07 -20.58
CA VAL A 482 -17.36 -7.51 -20.85
C VAL A 482 -18.44 -8.31 -20.10
N LEU A 483 -18.71 -7.98 -18.84
CA LEU A 483 -19.76 -8.65 -18.05
C LEU A 483 -21.16 -8.41 -18.63
N LEU A 484 -21.47 -7.19 -19.06
CA LEU A 484 -22.72 -6.87 -19.75
C LEU A 484 -22.84 -7.66 -21.07
N SER A 485 -21.78 -7.69 -21.90
CA SER A 485 -21.77 -8.42 -23.17
C SER A 485 -21.98 -9.92 -22.98
N VAL A 486 -21.21 -10.53 -22.08
CA VAL A 486 -21.29 -11.97 -21.78
C VAL A 486 -22.62 -12.31 -21.12
N GLY A 487 -23.08 -11.49 -20.17
CA GLY A 487 -24.36 -11.67 -19.48
C GLY A 487 -25.54 -11.69 -20.46
N LYS A 488 -25.61 -10.73 -21.40
CA LYS A 488 -26.63 -10.69 -22.46
C LYS A 488 -26.71 -11.99 -23.26
N GLN A 489 -25.56 -12.59 -23.56
CA GLN A 489 -25.46 -13.80 -24.36
C GLN A 489 -25.80 -15.08 -23.58
N VAL A 490 -25.66 -15.07 -22.25
CA VAL A 490 -25.86 -16.26 -21.41
C VAL A 490 -27.27 -16.32 -20.82
N VAL A 491 -27.77 -15.23 -20.25
CA VAL A 491 -29.09 -15.20 -19.57
C VAL A 491 -30.14 -14.32 -20.27
N GLY A 492 -29.74 -13.59 -21.30
CA GLY A 492 -30.61 -12.71 -22.07
C GLY A 492 -30.40 -11.22 -21.77
N PRO A 493 -30.98 -10.34 -22.61
CA PRO A 493 -30.69 -8.90 -22.57
C PRO A 493 -31.36 -8.15 -21.42
N ASP A 494 -32.48 -8.64 -20.88
CA ASP A 494 -33.30 -7.93 -19.90
C ASP A 494 -32.53 -7.55 -18.60
N PRO A 495 -31.84 -8.50 -17.91
CA PRO A 495 -31.08 -8.17 -16.71
C PRO A 495 -29.83 -7.32 -16.98
N PHE A 496 -29.39 -7.22 -18.24
CA PHE A 496 -28.17 -6.50 -18.64
C PHE A 496 -28.44 -5.51 -19.77
N HIS A 497 -29.59 -4.83 -19.77
CA HIS A 497 -30.05 -4.02 -20.91
C HIS A 497 -29.20 -2.76 -21.20
N TRP A 498 -28.34 -2.34 -20.27
CA TRP A 498 -27.46 -1.17 -20.42
C TRP A 498 -26.52 -1.31 -21.63
N ARG A 499 -26.18 -0.18 -22.27
CA ARG A 499 -25.29 -0.17 -23.44
C ARG A 499 -23.86 -0.53 -23.04
N ASP A 500 -23.37 0.13 -21.98
CA ASP A 500 -22.03 0.06 -21.45
C ASP A 500 -22.05 0.28 -19.92
N PHE A 501 -20.90 0.15 -19.28
CA PHE A 501 -20.74 0.34 -17.85
C PHE A 501 -20.97 1.79 -17.42
N PHE A 502 -20.72 2.77 -18.28
CA PHE A 502 -20.97 4.18 -17.94
C PHE A 502 -22.46 4.44 -17.72
N ASP A 503 -23.34 3.80 -18.50
CA ASP A 503 -24.78 3.85 -18.25
C ASP A 503 -25.16 3.24 -16.88
N VAL A 504 -24.51 2.14 -16.47
CA VAL A 504 -24.71 1.53 -15.14
C VAL A 504 -24.22 2.48 -14.04
N LEU A 505 -23.07 3.12 -14.24
CA LEU A 505 -22.51 4.14 -13.33
C LEU A 505 -23.46 5.33 -13.20
N GLN A 506 -23.99 5.85 -14.31
CA GLN A 506 -24.98 6.93 -14.31
C GLN A 506 -26.26 6.53 -13.55
N TYR A 507 -26.77 5.33 -13.80
CA TYR A 507 -27.95 4.82 -13.10
C TYR A 507 -27.72 4.71 -11.60
N SER A 508 -26.56 4.16 -11.21
CA SER A 508 -26.09 4.10 -9.84
C SER A 508 -26.07 5.52 -9.26
N TRP A 509 -25.30 6.43 -9.81
CA TRP A 509 -25.19 7.79 -9.26
C TRP A 509 -26.51 8.58 -9.21
N ARG A 510 -27.47 8.32 -10.12
CA ARG A 510 -28.83 8.90 -10.02
C ARG A 510 -29.59 8.41 -8.79
N ARG A 511 -29.50 7.14 -8.43
CA ARG A 511 -30.13 6.61 -7.19
C ARG A 511 -29.52 7.23 -5.94
N TRP A 512 -28.22 7.52 -5.95
CA TRP A 512 -27.53 8.12 -4.80
C TRP A 512 -27.81 9.63 -4.71
N TRP A 513 -27.84 10.32 -5.85
CA TRP A 513 -28.28 11.71 -5.95
C TRP A 513 -29.66 11.92 -5.31
N GLN A 514 -30.62 11.04 -5.57
CA GLN A 514 -31.96 11.09 -4.96
C GLN A 514 -31.93 11.00 -3.42
N ALA A 515 -30.94 10.31 -2.85
CA ALA A 515 -30.80 10.19 -1.41
C ALA A 515 -30.08 11.40 -0.77
N LEU A 516 -29.12 12.01 -1.49
CA LEU A 516 -28.21 13.01 -0.93
C LEU A 516 -28.59 14.45 -1.26
N ALA A 517 -29.06 14.69 -2.48
CA ALA A 517 -29.34 16.03 -3.00
C ALA A 517 -30.61 16.05 -3.87
N PRO A 518 -31.77 15.58 -3.37
CA PRO A 518 -32.99 15.45 -4.18
C PRO A 518 -33.52 16.78 -4.73
N ASN A 519 -33.09 17.92 -4.17
CA ASN A 519 -33.53 19.26 -4.57
C ASN A 519 -32.63 19.94 -5.61
N GLN A 520 -31.48 19.36 -5.95
CA GLN A 520 -30.55 19.85 -6.98
C GLN A 520 -30.79 19.08 -8.28
N PRO A 521 -30.77 19.67 -9.48
CA PRO A 521 -30.79 18.91 -10.74
C PRO A 521 -29.63 17.90 -10.79
N PHE A 522 -29.89 16.70 -11.34
CA PHE A 522 -28.87 15.65 -11.39
C PHE A 522 -27.64 16.09 -12.19
N GLU A 523 -27.83 16.83 -13.27
CA GLU A 523 -26.75 17.30 -14.14
C GLU A 523 -25.78 18.21 -13.39
N ASP A 524 -26.28 19.11 -12.54
CA ASP A 524 -25.45 19.97 -11.69
C ASP A 524 -24.71 19.16 -10.64
N PHE A 525 -25.40 18.22 -9.97
CA PHE A 525 -24.79 17.31 -8.99
C PHE A 525 -23.68 16.47 -9.62
N TRP A 526 -23.92 15.93 -10.82
CA TRP A 526 -22.97 15.10 -11.54
C TRP A 526 -21.75 15.90 -11.99
N GLN A 527 -21.94 17.10 -12.54
CA GLN A 527 -20.82 17.99 -12.92
C GLN A 527 -20.00 18.41 -11.70
N GLU A 528 -20.65 18.72 -10.59
CA GLU A 528 -19.97 19.03 -9.33
C GLU A 528 -19.15 17.83 -8.85
N ALA A 529 -19.74 16.64 -8.82
CA ALA A 529 -19.05 15.41 -8.43
C ALA A 529 -17.84 15.10 -9.32
N LEU A 530 -17.95 15.30 -10.65
CA LEU A 530 -16.82 15.16 -11.56
C LEU A 530 -15.73 16.21 -11.26
N ALA A 531 -16.09 17.46 -11.02
CA ALA A 531 -15.13 18.52 -10.74
C ALA A 531 -14.43 18.36 -9.38
N THR A 532 -15.13 17.83 -8.38
CA THR A 532 -14.59 17.57 -7.03
C THR A 532 -13.86 16.23 -6.94
N GLY A 533 -14.15 15.29 -7.85
CA GLY A 533 -13.65 13.91 -7.85
C GLY A 533 -14.50 12.94 -7.04
N GLY A 534 -15.71 13.32 -6.65
CA GLY A 534 -16.67 12.49 -5.92
C GLY A 534 -17.49 13.27 -4.90
N THR A 535 -18.17 12.53 -4.02
CA THR A 535 -18.96 13.09 -2.92
C THR A 535 -18.50 12.51 -1.59
N TRP A 536 -18.55 13.33 -0.54
CA TRP A 536 -18.18 12.89 0.80
C TRP A 536 -19.05 13.58 1.84
N HIS A 537 -19.47 12.80 2.83
CA HIS A 537 -20.26 13.24 3.96
C HIS A 537 -19.52 12.89 5.23
N GLN A 538 -19.46 13.83 6.17
CA GLN A 538 -18.89 13.54 7.47
C GLN A 538 -19.92 12.78 8.30
N ASN A 539 -19.66 11.50 8.54
CA ASN A 539 -20.31 10.78 9.63
C ASN A 539 -19.67 11.24 10.94
N PRO A 540 -20.41 11.86 11.88
CA PRO A 540 -19.83 12.38 13.11
C PRO A 540 -19.20 11.26 13.93
N THR A 541 -17.93 11.44 14.31
CA THR A 541 -17.24 10.62 15.31
C THR A 541 -18.06 10.57 16.60
N GLY A 542 -18.28 9.37 17.14
CA GLY A 542 -18.95 9.19 18.44
C GLY A 542 -20.49 9.04 18.40
N GLN A 543 -21.14 9.05 17.22
CA GLN A 543 -22.59 8.78 17.14
C GLN A 543 -22.96 7.31 17.42
N ILE A 544 -22.07 6.37 17.12
CA ILE A 544 -22.28 4.97 17.48
C ILE A 544 -21.78 4.77 18.91
N ASN A 545 -22.71 4.71 19.87
CA ASN A 545 -22.38 4.36 21.24
C ASN A 545 -22.07 2.85 21.32
N VAL A 546 -20.82 2.49 21.02
CA VAL A 546 -20.30 1.14 21.24
C VAL A 546 -20.00 0.97 22.73
N GLY A 547 -20.89 0.24 23.41
CA GLY A 547 -20.63 -0.20 24.78
C GLY A 547 -19.55 -1.29 24.81
N PHE A 548 -18.69 -1.24 25.82
CA PHE A 548 -17.73 -2.32 26.12
C PHE A 548 -18.50 -3.63 26.35
N LYS A 549 -18.32 -4.60 25.44
CA LYS A 549 -18.95 -5.92 25.52
C LYS A 549 -17.93 -6.98 25.11
N PRO A 550 -16.90 -7.24 25.93
CA PRO A 550 -15.88 -8.21 25.60
C PRO A 550 -16.55 -9.58 25.42
N ALA A 551 -16.56 -10.08 24.19
CA ALA A 551 -16.78 -11.50 23.96
C ALA A 551 -15.66 -12.28 24.67
N PRO A 552 -15.91 -13.51 25.15
CA PRO A 552 -14.85 -14.32 25.75
C PRO A 552 -13.66 -14.45 24.78
N PHE A 553 -12.50 -13.93 25.18
CA PHE A 553 -11.24 -14.07 24.46
C PHE A 553 -10.18 -14.58 25.43
N VAL A 554 -9.37 -15.52 24.98
CA VAL A 554 -8.29 -16.10 25.78
C VAL A 554 -6.99 -15.66 25.16
N PHE A 555 -6.22 -14.88 25.90
CA PHE A 555 -4.87 -14.53 25.50
C PHE A 555 -3.96 -15.77 25.51
N PRO A 556 -2.97 -15.85 24.60
CA PRO A 556 -1.94 -16.87 24.69
C PRO A 556 -1.30 -16.84 26.07
N GLY A 557 -1.36 -17.97 26.78
CA GLY A 557 -0.78 -18.11 28.12
C GLY A 557 0.74 -18.29 28.09
N PRO A 558 1.43 -18.16 29.24
CA PRO A 558 2.89 -18.27 29.31
C PRO A 558 3.46 -19.57 28.73
N ASP A 559 2.75 -20.68 28.90
CA ASP A 559 3.20 -22.02 28.46
C ASP A 559 3.04 -22.23 26.95
N ALA A 560 2.06 -21.58 26.32
CA ALA A 560 1.81 -21.67 24.87
C ALA A 560 2.86 -20.90 24.03
N VAL A 561 3.64 -20.05 24.69
CA VAL A 561 4.66 -19.16 24.10
C VAL A 561 6.09 -19.70 24.35
N ALA A 562 6.21 -20.75 25.18
CA ALA A 562 7.49 -21.31 25.63
C ALA A 562 8.12 -22.35 24.69
N SER A 563 7.38 -22.84 23.68
CA SER A 563 7.86 -23.85 22.73
C SER A 563 8.10 -23.25 21.34
N ASP A 564 9.33 -22.80 21.07
CA ASP A 564 10.06 -23.10 19.83
C ASP A 564 11.48 -22.49 19.94
N ASP A 565 12.45 -23.39 19.98
CA ASP A 565 13.91 -23.25 19.99
C ASP A 565 14.55 -21.97 20.59
N LYS A 566 15.21 -22.13 21.75
CA LYS A 566 16.12 -21.12 22.35
C LYS A 566 17.39 -20.83 21.52
N THR A 567 17.53 -21.41 20.34
CA THR A 567 18.76 -21.39 19.53
C THR A 567 18.60 -20.68 18.17
N GLY A 568 17.38 -20.40 17.71
CA GLY A 568 17.11 -19.77 16.42
C GLY A 568 16.76 -18.28 16.50
N LEU A 569 16.86 -17.56 15.38
CA LEU A 569 16.51 -16.14 15.28
C LEU A 569 15.01 -15.97 14.98
N HIS A 570 14.36 -14.97 15.55
CA HIS A 570 12.97 -14.64 15.21
C HIS A 570 12.88 -13.98 13.82
N LEU A 571 11.86 -14.32 13.04
CA LEU A 571 11.61 -13.66 11.75
C LEU A 571 10.49 -12.64 11.89
N ALA A 572 10.77 -11.40 11.49
CA ALA A 572 9.77 -10.39 11.15
C ALA A 572 9.64 -10.31 9.63
N ILE A 573 8.41 -10.25 9.09
CA ILE A 573 8.21 -9.86 7.69
C ILE A 573 7.33 -8.62 7.66
N TYR A 574 7.58 -7.72 6.72
CA TYR A 574 6.89 -6.44 6.66
C TYR A 574 6.66 -5.96 5.22
N PRO A 575 5.52 -5.33 4.92
CA PRO A 575 5.30 -4.68 3.62
C PRO A 575 6.18 -3.44 3.47
N THR A 576 6.64 -3.18 2.24
CA THR A 576 7.44 -1.99 1.94
C THR A 576 6.56 -0.85 1.41
N VAL A 577 6.98 0.39 1.62
CA VAL A 577 6.30 1.57 1.07
C VAL A 577 6.30 1.58 -0.47
N GLN A 578 7.30 0.96 -1.09
CA GLN A 578 7.42 0.82 -2.53
C GLN A 578 6.41 -0.20 -3.06
N PHE A 579 6.44 -1.43 -2.53
CA PHE A 579 5.81 -2.56 -3.23
C PHE A 579 4.50 -3.01 -2.60
N PHE A 580 4.17 -2.57 -1.38
CA PHE A 580 2.98 -3.02 -0.67
C PHE A 580 2.95 -4.55 -0.53
N ASP A 581 2.13 -5.23 -1.32
CA ASP A 581 1.99 -6.68 -1.40
C ASP A 581 2.67 -7.30 -2.63
N GLY A 582 3.39 -6.51 -3.44
CA GLY A 582 4.03 -6.91 -4.70
C GLY A 582 3.36 -6.33 -5.95
N ARG A 583 2.12 -5.82 -5.88
CA ARG A 583 1.40 -5.29 -7.06
C ARG A 583 2.04 -4.05 -7.71
N GLY A 584 3.07 -3.47 -7.09
CA GLY A 584 3.85 -2.36 -7.62
C GLY A 584 5.21 -2.75 -8.18
N ALA A 585 5.63 -4.03 -8.09
CA ALA A 585 6.98 -4.46 -8.43
C ALA A 585 7.35 -4.26 -9.91
N SER A 586 6.37 -4.28 -10.81
CA SER A 586 6.61 -4.02 -12.24
C SER A 586 6.83 -2.54 -12.59
N ARG A 587 6.76 -1.62 -11.60
CA ARG A 587 6.95 -0.18 -11.80
C ARG A 587 8.41 0.22 -11.58
N PRO A 588 9.13 0.67 -12.60
CA PRO A 588 10.57 0.88 -12.46
C PRO A 588 10.94 2.08 -11.57
N TRP A 589 10.15 3.16 -11.50
CA TRP A 589 10.35 4.21 -10.48
C TRP A 589 10.28 3.68 -9.04
N LEU A 590 9.46 2.66 -8.77
CA LEU A 590 9.39 2.06 -7.43
C LEU A 590 10.55 1.11 -7.17
N GLN A 591 11.04 0.42 -8.21
CA GLN A 591 12.25 -0.41 -8.14
C GLN A 591 13.50 0.42 -7.82
N GLU A 592 13.61 1.62 -8.38
CA GLU A 592 14.75 2.51 -8.20
C GLU A 592 14.62 3.47 -7.01
N LEU A 593 13.40 3.71 -6.51
CA LEU A 593 13.20 4.43 -5.25
C LEU A 593 13.89 3.66 -4.12
N PRO A 594 14.76 4.26 -3.29
CA PRO A 594 15.32 3.55 -2.14
C PRO A 594 14.27 3.31 -1.05
N ASP A 595 14.32 2.13 -0.42
CA ASP A 595 13.59 1.87 0.83
C ASP A 595 14.00 2.91 1.88
N PRO A 596 13.05 3.58 2.57
CA PRO A 596 13.38 4.70 3.45
C PRO A 596 14.40 4.39 4.54
N ILE A 597 14.37 3.18 5.09
CA ILE A 597 15.20 2.77 6.22
C ILE A 597 16.51 2.15 5.73
N THR A 598 16.44 1.15 4.85
CA THR A 598 17.63 0.42 4.42
C THR A 598 18.36 1.08 3.26
N GLN A 599 17.72 2.03 2.58
CA GLN A 599 18.22 2.71 1.38
C GLN A 599 18.53 1.73 0.24
N THR A 600 17.88 0.56 0.25
CA THR A 600 18.04 -0.50 -0.74
C THR A 600 17.08 -0.29 -1.91
N THR A 601 17.55 -0.62 -3.11
CA THR A 601 16.80 -0.61 -4.38
C THR A 601 16.93 -1.97 -5.06
N TRP A 602 16.07 -2.25 -6.05
CA TRP A 602 16.18 -3.40 -6.94
C TRP A 602 16.38 -4.77 -6.26
N GLY A 603 15.27 -5.32 -5.76
CA GLY A 603 15.18 -6.64 -5.13
C GLY A 603 15.09 -6.60 -3.61
N GLY A 604 15.04 -7.78 -3.01
CA GLY A 604 14.88 -8.03 -1.58
C GLY A 604 16.19 -8.36 -0.87
N TRP A 605 16.17 -8.21 0.45
CA TRP A 605 17.33 -8.35 1.34
C TRP A 605 16.89 -8.91 2.70
N LEU A 606 17.78 -9.57 3.44
CA LEU A 606 17.55 -9.98 4.82
C LEU A 606 18.27 -9.04 5.77
N GLU A 607 17.53 -8.32 6.59
CA GLU A 607 18.08 -7.50 7.67
C GLU A 607 18.46 -8.39 8.85
N LEU A 608 19.66 -8.16 9.38
CA LEU A 608 20.15 -8.79 10.60
C LEU A 608 21.04 -7.80 11.36
N HIS A 609 21.00 -7.86 12.69
CA HIS A 609 21.79 -6.95 13.51
C HIS A 609 23.30 -7.13 13.25
N PRO A 610 24.11 -6.05 13.19
CA PRO A 610 25.54 -6.15 12.91
C PRO A 610 26.31 -7.08 13.87
N GLU A 611 25.94 -7.12 15.15
CA GLU A 611 26.55 -8.07 16.11
C GLU A 611 26.26 -9.54 15.76
N THR A 612 25.04 -9.83 15.32
CA THR A 612 24.64 -11.19 14.92
C THR A 612 25.35 -11.57 13.63
N ALA A 613 25.45 -10.64 12.67
CA ALA A 613 26.22 -10.84 11.46
C ALA A 613 27.70 -11.15 11.77
N ALA A 614 28.33 -10.39 12.66
CA ALA A 614 29.72 -10.61 13.07
C ALA A 614 29.92 -11.98 13.75
N LYS A 615 29.02 -12.38 14.65
CA LYS A 615 29.06 -13.71 15.31
C LYS A 615 28.94 -14.86 14.32
N LEU A 616 28.14 -14.69 13.27
CA LEU A 616 27.90 -15.71 12.24
C LEU A 616 28.87 -15.60 11.04
N GLY A 617 29.78 -14.62 11.04
CA GLY A 617 30.70 -14.38 9.93
C GLY A 617 29.99 -14.00 8.62
N ILE A 618 28.85 -13.32 8.70
CA ILE A 618 28.04 -12.88 7.56
C ILE A 618 28.40 -11.44 7.21
N VAL A 619 28.63 -11.17 5.92
CA VAL A 619 28.88 -9.81 5.41
C VAL A 619 27.79 -9.37 4.44
N LYS A 620 27.72 -8.07 4.16
CA LYS A 620 26.76 -7.49 3.22
C LYS A 620 26.86 -8.18 1.85
N GLY A 621 25.72 -8.65 1.34
CA GLY A 621 25.60 -9.32 0.05
C GLY A 621 25.82 -10.83 0.06
N ASP A 622 26.25 -11.42 1.18
CA ASP A 622 26.27 -12.89 1.32
C ASP A 622 24.85 -13.44 1.09
N VAL A 623 24.70 -14.39 0.17
CA VAL A 623 23.41 -15.04 -0.05
C VAL A 623 23.21 -16.10 1.03
N LEU A 624 22.15 -15.93 1.80
CA LEU A 624 21.76 -16.84 2.87
C LEU A 624 20.54 -17.65 2.44
N ARG A 625 20.56 -18.94 2.76
CA ARG A 625 19.38 -19.78 2.76
C ARG A 625 18.68 -19.60 4.11
N VAL A 626 17.51 -18.98 4.09
CA VAL A 626 16.67 -18.74 5.26
C VAL A 626 15.61 -19.84 5.31
N THR A 627 15.66 -20.70 6.33
CA THR A 627 14.79 -21.87 6.42
C THR A 627 13.85 -21.77 7.63
N THR A 628 12.57 -22.03 7.40
CA THR A 628 11.56 -22.32 8.43
C THR A 628 11.14 -23.77 8.33
N LYS A 629 10.31 -24.24 9.27
CA LYS A 629 9.67 -25.56 9.16
C LYS A 629 8.71 -25.69 7.97
N TYR A 630 8.36 -24.58 7.31
CA TYR A 630 7.39 -24.53 6.21
C TYR A 630 8.03 -24.38 4.83
N GLY A 631 9.21 -23.78 4.74
CA GLY A 631 9.87 -23.52 3.47
C GLY A 631 11.24 -22.86 3.64
N ALA A 632 11.89 -22.57 2.52
CA ALA A 632 13.17 -21.88 2.50
C ALA A 632 13.25 -20.93 1.32
N VAL A 633 13.93 -19.80 1.52
CA VAL A 633 14.23 -18.82 0.46
C VAL A 633 15.70 -18.42 0.48
N GLU A 634 16.22 -18.00 -0.66
CA GLU A 634 17.58 -17.47 -0.78
C GLU A 634 17.55 -15.95 -0.99
N VAL A 635 18.29 -15.23 -0.15
CA VAL A 635 18.24 -13.76 -0.10
C VAL A 635 19.60 -13.19 0.33
N PRO A 636 20.06 -12.04 -0.23
CA PRO A 636 21.28 -11.41 0.23
C PRO A 636 21.13 -10.78 1.61
N ALA A 637 22.14 -10.95 2.46
CA ALA A 637 22.19 -10.40 3.81
C ALA A 637 22.55 -8.90 3.80
N LEU A 638 21.87 -8.13 4.64
CA LEU A 638 22.16 -6.73 4.92
C LEU A 638 22.37 -6.54 6.44
N PRO A 639 23.62 -6.59 6.92
CA PRO A 639 23.93 -6.23 8.30
C PRO A 639 23.60 -4.76 8.58
N ILE A 640 22.55 -4.48 9.35
CA ILE A 640 22.04 -3.13 9.62
C ILE A 640 21.32 -3.09 10.99
N PRO A 641 21.47 -2.01 11.80
CA PRO A 641 20.94 -1.96 13.17
C PRO A 641 19.44 -1.60 13.22
N THR A 642 18.61 -2.29 12.44
CA THR A 642 17.14 -2.06 12.36
C THR A 642 16.34 -3.07 13.17
N VAL A 643 16.97 -4.14 13.65
CA VAL A 643 16.35 -5.22 14.42
C VAL A 643 17.23 -5.58 15.60
N PRO A 644 16.69 -6.07 16.73
CA PRO A 644 17.50 -6.54 17.84
C PRO A 644 18.34 -7.78 17.44
N PRO A 645 19.43 -8.12 18.18
CA PRO A 645 20.30 -9.25 17.84
C PRO A 645 19.62 -10.62 17.71
N THR A 646 18.44 -10.79 18.31
CA THR A 646 17.64 -12.02 18.30
C THR A 646 16.67 -12.12 17.12
N THR A 647 16.60 -11.10 16.26
CA THR A 647 15.60 -10.98 15.19
C THR A 647 16.26 -10.73 13.84
N VAL A 648 15.64 -11.25 12.78
CA VAL A 648 15.91 -10.90 11.39
C VAL A 648 14.64 -10.39 10.73
N ALA A 649 14.76 -9.52 9.74
CA ALA A 649 13.61 -8.98 9.01
C ALA A 649 13.72 -9.15 7.50
N LEU A 650 12.59 -9.44 6.85
CA LEU A 650 12.51 -9.67 5.40
C LEU A 650 11.34 -8.86 4.79
N PRO A 651 11.57 -8.00 3.79
CA PRO A 651 10.52 -7.21 3.15
C PRO A 651 9.64 -8.05 2.23
N ILE A 652 8.34 -7.74 2.19
CA ILE A 652 7.36 -8.25 1.23
C ILE A 652 7.34 -7.36 -0.02
N GLY A 653 7.14 -8.00 -1.18
CA GLY A 653 6.83 -7.33 -2.45
C GLY A 653 7.82 -7.57 -3.58
N GLN A 654 8.80 -8.46 -3.38
CA GLN A 654 9.73 -8.96 -4.42
C GLN A 654 9.64 -10.49 -4.50
N GLY A 655 10.40 -11.14 -5.38
CA GLY A 655 10.31 -12.58 -5.62
C GLY A 655 9.36 -12.96 -6.75
N HIS A 656 9.03 -12.02 -7.64
CA HIS A 656 8.21 -12.29 -8.81
C HIS A 656 8.98 -13.12 -9.85
N HIS A 657 8.25 -13.93 -10.60
CA HIS A 657 8.80 -14.78 -11.66
C HIS A 657 8.00 -14.73 -12.97
N ALA A 658 6.89 -13.99 -13.00
CA ALA A 658 6.08 -13.81 -14.21
C ALA A 658 5.44 -12.42 -14.30
N TYR A 659 5.99 -11.40 -13.62
CA TYR A 659 5.44 -10.04 -13.52
C TYR A 659 6.24 -8.99 -14.31
N GLY A 660 6.95 -9.44 -15.35
CA GLY A 660 7.56 -8.59 -16.37
C GLY A 660 8.99 -8.17 -16.05
N ARG A 661 9.59 -7.41 -16.97
CA ARG A 661 11.05 -7.19 -17.05
C ARG A 661 11.67 -6.51 -15.83
N TYR A 662 10.87 -5.81 -15.02
CA TYR A 662 11.33 -5.03 -13.89
C TYR A 662 11.14 -5.73 -12.54
N ALA A 663 10.32 -6.79 -12.50
CA ALA A 663 10.00 -7.52 -11.28
C ALA A 663 10.64 -8.91 -11.25
N ASP A 664 10.79 -9.53 -12.42
CA ASP A 664 11.20 -10.92 -12.54
C ASP A 664 12.65 -11.17 -12.10
N GLY A 665 12.86 -12.25 -11.34
CA GLY A 665 14.19 -12.75 -10.97
C GLY A 665 14.85 -12.03 -9.80
N HIS A 666 14.16 -11.09 -9.15
CA HIS A 666 14.64 -10.47 -7.92
C HIS A 666 14.31 -11.36 -6.70
N PRO A 667 15.29 -11.73 -5.85
CA PRO A 667 14.99 -12.41 -4.58
C PRO A 667 14.29 -11.44 -3.64
N ALA A 668 13.55 -11.84 -2.62
CA ALA A 668 12.94 -13.14 -2.37
C ALA A 668 11.48 -12.91 -1.94
N ASN A 669 10.64 -13.95 -2.04
CA ASN A 669 9.25 -13.88 -1.61
C ASN A 669 9.07 -14.43 -0.18
N PRO A 670 8.78 -13.60 0.86
CA PRO A 670 8.60 -14.08 2.23
C PRO A 670 7.40 -14.98 2.43
N TRP A 671 6.40 -14.94 1.52
CA TRP A 671 5.21 -15.79 1.59
C TRP A 671 5.55 -17.28 1.57
N GLU A 672 6.69 -17.64 0.97
CA GLU A 672 7.19 -19.02 0.89
C GLU A 672 7.68 -19.59 2.23
N LEU A 673 7.93 -18.74 3.22
CA LEU A 673 8.37 -19.14 4.56
C LEU A 673 7.21 -19.43 5.51
N LEU A 674 5.98 -19.13 5.10
CA LEU A 674 4.79 -19.21 5.93
C LEU A 674 4.09 -20.56 5.82
N GLY A 675 3.50 -20.99 6.93
CA GLY A 675 2.58 -22.12 6.97
C GLY A 675 1.22 -21.79 6.35
N GLY A 676 0.42 -22.83 6.16
CA GLY A 676 -0.94 -22.73 5.61
C GLY A 676 -2.06 -22.75 6.66
N GLU A 677 -1.74 -22.61 7.94
CA GLU A 677 -2.71 -22.75 9.03
C GLU A 677 -3.68 -21.56 9.05
N ILE A 678 -4.95 -21.79 9.38
CA ILE A 678 -5.94 -20.74 9.58
C ILE A 678 -6.09 -20.50 11.09
N GLY A 679 -5.94 -19.24 11.50
CA GLY A 679 -6.07 -18.86 12.90
C GLY A 679 -7.52 -19.00 13.36
N GLY A 680 -7.80 -19.91 14.31
CA GLY A 680 -9.18 -20.24 14.69
C GLY A 680 -10.04 -19.05 15.14
N VAL A 681 -9.43 -18.00 15.72
CA VAL A 681 -10.18 -16.85 16.26
C VAL A 681 -10.46 -15.78 15.21
N SER A 682 -9.46 -15.38 14.41
CA SER A 682 -9.59 -14.34 13.38
C SER A 682 -9.95 -14.86 12.00
N GLN A 683 -9.77 -16.17 11.76
CA GLN A 683 -9.92 -16.82 10.45
C GLN A 683 -8.96 -16.27 9.37
N GLY A 684 -7.88 -15.59 9.79
CA GLY A 684 -6.76 -15.17 8.94
C GLY A 684 -5.67 -16.26 8.84
N ILE A 685 -4.66 -16.07 7.98
CA ILE A 685 -3.49 -16.98 7.92
C ILE A 685 -2.76 -16.89 9.27
N ALA A 686 -2.71 -18.01 10.00
CA ALA A 686 -2.00 -18.09 11.26
C ALA A 686 -0.50 -18.09 11.00
N ARG A 687 0.20 -17.13 11.60
CA ARG A 687 1.65 -17.19 11.75
C ARG A 687 1.97 -17.74 13.14
N PRO A 688 2.26 -19.03 13.31
CA PRO A 688 2.71 -19.51 14.60
C PRO A 688 4.07 -18.88 14.96
N PRO A 689 4.45 -18.83 16.23
CA PRO A 689 5.83 -18.56 16.59
C PRO A 689 6.72 -19.59 15.89
N PHE A 690 7.77 -19.10 15.23
CA PHE A 690 8.83 -19.95 14.71
C PHE A 690 10.12 -19.15 14.65
N THR A 691 11.23 -19.87 14.77
CA THR A 691 12.56 -19.34 14.53
C THR A 691 13.04 -19.74 13.14
N VAL A 692 14.09 -19.08 12.67
CA VAL A 692 14.73 -19.38 11.40
C VAL A 692 16.15 -19.88 11.61
N VAL A 693 16.55 -20.76 10.71
CA VAL A 693 17.94 -21.20 10.56
C VAL A 693 18.53 -20.50 9.35
N LEU A 694 19.75 -19.95 9.53
CA LEU A 694 20.48 -19.26 8.48
C LEU A 694 21.68 -20.12 8.05
N GLU A 695 21.79 -20.37 6.75
CA GLU A 695 22.94 -21.08 6.17
C GLU A 695 23.58 -20.25 5.06
N LYS A 696 24.91 -20.12 5.08
CA LYS A 696 25.64 -19.46 3.99
C LYS A 696 25.66 -20.38 2.77
N THR A 697 25.20 -19.88 1.63
CA THR A 697 25.24 -20.63 0.36
C THR A 697 26.62 -20.63 -0.30
N GLY A 698 27.48 -19.67 0.07
CA GLY A 698 28.74 -19.38 -0.61
C GLY A 698 28.61 -18.44 -1.81
N ASN A 699 27.38 -18.14 -2.24
CA ASN A 699 27.11 -17.14 -3.28
C ASN A 699 27.08 -15.72 -2.69
N VAL A 700 27.40 -14.73 -3.54
CA VAL A 700 27.33 -13.31 -3.18
C VAL A 700 26.47 -12.60 -4.22
N LEU A 701 25.49 -11.84 -3.75
CA LEU A 701 24.67 -10.96 -4.57
C LEU A 701 24.78 -9.53 -4.02
N PRO A 702 25.50 -8.62 -4.71
CA PRO A 702 25.69 -7.26 -4.25
C PRO A 702 24.34 -6.52 -4.08
N ILE A 703 24.13 -5.83 -2.96
CA ILE A 703 22.90 -5.07 -2.71
C ILE A 703 23.06 -3.64 -3.28
N ALA A 704 22.09 -3.19 -4.06
CA ALA A 704 22.07 -1.85 -4.65
C ALA A 704 21.54 -0.83 -3.63
N ASN A 705 22.46 -0.20 -2.89
CA ASN A 705 22.13 0.87 -1.94
C ASN A 705 22.45 2.24 -2.52
N THR A 706 21.63 3.24 -2.22
CA THR A 706 21.86 4.64 -2.59
C THR A 706 22.56 5.45 -1.50
N ASP A 707 22.72 4.90 -0.31
CA ASP A 707 23.48 5.52 0.77
C ASP A 707 24.94 5.06 0.77
N GLY A 708 25.85 6.00 1.03
CA GLY A 708 27.27 5.69 1.20
C GLY A 708 27.62 5.23 2.61
N SER A 709 26.89 5.73 3.61
CA SER A 709 27.02 5.39 5.02
C SER A 709 25.68 5.54 5.70
N TYR A 710 25.40 4.68 6.68
CA TYR A 710 24.19 4.78 7.48
C TYR A 710 24.33 5.69 8.71
N THR A 711 25.52 6.23 8.99
CA THR A 711 25.76 7.25 10.02
C THR A 711 26.29 8.55 9.39
N ASP A 712 26.14 9.65 10.11
CA ASP A 712 26.61 10.97 9.65
C ASP A 712 28.11 11.20 9.94
N HIS A 713 28.78 10.26 10.61
CA HIS A 713 30.16 10.36 11.10
C HIS A 713 30.40 11.54 12.07
N GLY A 714 29.40 11.93 12.85
CA GLY A 714 29.51 13.03 13.82
C GLY A 714 29.60 14.41 13.15
N ARG A 715 29.10 14.54 11.92
CA ARG A 715 29.12 15.80 11.15
C ARG A 715 27.94 16.71 11.46
N GLY A 716 26.91 16.20 12.14
CA GLY A 716 25.75 16.99 12.54
C GLY A 716 24.90 17.45 11.35
N PHE A 717 24.76 16.61 10.31
CA PHE A 717 23.96 16.95 9.13
C PHE A 717 22.49 17.13 9.46
N VAL A 718 21.96 16.30 10.36
CA VAL A 718 20.61 16.46 10.91
C VAL A 718 20.75 16.86 12.38
N GLN A 719 20.42 18.10 12.68
CA GLN A 719 20.43 18.60 14.05
C GLN A 719 19.13 18.23 14.74
N THR A 720 19.24 17.56 15.87
CA THR A 720 18.12 17.17 16.72
C THR A 720 18.19 17.92 18.04
N LEU A 721 17.02 18.21 18.62
CA LEU A 721 16.91 18.91 19.89
C LEU A 721 15.79 18.26 20.70
N ALA A 722 16.05 17.93 21.96
CA ALA A 722 14.99 17.44 22.84
C ALA A 722 13.97 18.56 23.11
N LEU A 723 12.70 18.20 23.29
CA LEU A 723 11.64 19.18 23.53
C LEU A 723 11.90 20.04 24.78
N SER A 724 12.46 19.44 25.84
CA SER A 724 12.87 20.17 27.05
C SER A 724 13.90 21.25 26.76
N ASP A 725 14.87 20.94 25.90
CA ASP A 725 15.97 21.84 25.57
C ASP A 725 15.47 22.95 24.64
N TYR A 726 14.56 22.60 23.71
CA TYR A 726 13.83 23.58 22.91
C TYR A 726 13.05 24.57 23.78
N GLN A 727 12.30 24.07 24.76
CA GLN A 727 11.52 24.91 25.69
C GLN A 727 12.44 25.83 26.49
N GLN A 728 13.56 25.34 26.99
CA GLN A 728 14.56 26.16 27.70
C GLN A 728 15.19 27.22 26.78
N ALA A 729 15.58 26.86 25.56
CA ALA A 729 16.14 27.81 24.59
C ALA A 729 15.11 28.88 24.19
N ALA A 730 13.84 28.50 23.99
CA ALA A 730 12.76 29.42 23.70
C ALA A 730 12.48 30.38 24.85
N LEU A 731 12.53 29.92 26.11
CA LEU A 731 12.42 30.77 27.30
C LEU A 731 13.60 31.76 27.43
N ALA A 732 14.78 31.38 26.95
CA ALA A 732 15.97 32.23 26.95
C ALA A 732 16.07 33.16 25.71
N ASP A 733 15.08 33.14 24.81
CA ASP A 733 15.11 33.75 23.47
C ASP A 733 16.40 33.44 22.68
N HIS A 734 16.95 32.24 22.92
CA HIS A 734 18.16 31.80 22.25
C HIS A 734 17.81 31.21 20.88
N ARG A 735 18.22 31.90 19.82
CA ARG A 735 18.13 31.42 18.43
C ARG A 735 19.52 31.00 17.96
N PRO A 736 19.64 29.88 17.20
CA PRO A 736 20.89 29.56 16.54
C PRO A 736 21.27 30.70 15.59
N HIS A 737 22.58 31.00 15.52
CA HIS A 737 23.08 32.00 14.59
C HIS A 737 22.87 31.54 13.15
N LEU A 738 22.22 32.37 12.34
CA LEU A 738 21.99 32.11 10.92
C LEU A 738 22.77 33.14 10.10
N HIS A 739 23.67 32.66 9.25
CA HIS A 739 24.26 33.49 8.20
C HIS A 739 23.18 33.79 7.17
N LEU A 740 22.62 34.99 7.22
CA LEU A 740 21.55 35.39 6.31
C LEU A 740 22.13 35.57 4.91
N PRO A 741 21.54 34.98 3.87
CA PRO A 741 22.00 35.21 2.50
C PRO A 741 21.46 36.55 1.96
N LEU A 742 21.26 37.54 2.83
CA LEU A 742 20.78 38.88 2.54
C LEU A 742 21.92 39.88 2.74
N PRO A 743 21.84 41.12 2.23
CA PRO A 743 22.88 42.12 2.47
C PRO A 743 23.24 42.31 3.95
N GLU A 744 22.32 42.06 4.87
CA GLU A 744 22.55 42.15 6.33
C GLU A 744 23.42 41.02 6.89
N GLY A 745 23.54 39.89 6.19
CA GLY A 745 24.41 38.78 6.57
C GLY A 745 25.72 38.72 5.78
N TYR A 746 25.94 39.66 4.87
CA TYR A 746 27.22 39.82 4.16
C TYR A 746 28.21 40.59 5.04
N ASP A 747 29.39 40.03 5.24
CA ASP A 747 30.50 40.72 5.91
C ASP A 747 31.61 41.00 4.88
N PRO A 748 31.92 42.26 4.55
CA PRO A 748 33.02 42.60 3.65
C PRO A 748 34.40 42.06 4.09
N ALA A 749 34.55 41.61 5.36
CA ALA A 749 35.74 40.94 5.84
C ALA A 749 35.83 39.47 5.40
N ASP A 750 34.70 38.78 5.26
CA ASP A 750 34.61 37.35 4.93
C ASP A 750 34.17 37.10 3.47
N ASP A 751 33.43 38.04 2.87
CA ASP A 751 32.83 37.93 1.55
C ASP A 751 33.58 38.76 0.49
N PHE A 752 34.20 38.06 -0.47
CA PHE A 752 34.93 38.71 -1.57
C PHE A 752 34.01 39.42 -2.58
N TYR A 753 32.76 38.96 -2.72
CA TYR A 753 31.81 39.48 -3.71
C TYR A 753 30.70 40.29 -3.03
N PRO A 754 30.20 41.39 -3.63
CA PRO A 754 29.08 42.13 -3.08
C PRO A 754 27.78 41.30 -3.14
N PRO A 755 26.80 41.58 -2.26
CA PRO A 755 25.52 40.88 -2.28
C PRO A 755 24.80 41.04 -3.62
N HIS A 756 24.25 39.94 -4.15
CA HIS A 756 23.44 39.96 -5.37
C HIS A 756 22.08 40.61 -5.12
N GLN A 757 21.71 41.58 -5.96
CA GLN A 757 20.37 42.16 -5.94
C GLN A 757 19.36 41.28 -6.70
N HIS A 758 18.28 40.90 -6.03
CA HIS A 758 17.12 40.25 -6.65
C HIS A 758 16.00 41.28 -6.82
N LYS A 759 15.72 41.72 -8.05
CA LYS A 759 14.76 42.81 -8.34
C LYS A 759 13.29 42.38 -8.24
N ASP A 760 12.96 41.19 -8.74
CA ASP A 760 11.57 40.74 -8.87
C ASP A 760 11.24 39.63 -7.87
N TYR A 761 11.91 38.47 -7.99
CA TYR A 761 11.66 37.30 -7.16
C TYR A 761 12.95 36.70 -6.63
N ARG A 762 12.89 36.23 -5.38
CA ARG A 762 13.88 35.37 -4.76
C ARG A 762 13.19 34.10 -4.29
N TRP A 763 13.43 33.00 -4.99
CA TRP A 763 12.86 31.70 -4.66
C TRP A 763 13.61 31.09 -3.47
N CYS A 764 12.87 30.61 -2.48
CA CYS A 764 13.41 29.78 -1.40
C CYS A 764 12.54 28.53 -1.24
N MET A 765 13.16 27.48 -0.73
CA MET A 765 12.47 26.27 -0.31
C MET A 765 12.84 26.02 1.15
N VAL A 766 11.83 25.84 1.99
CA VAL A 766 12.01 25.48 3.40
C VAL A 766 11.44 24.08 3.58
N VAL A 767 12.30 23.17 4.02
CA VAL A 767 11.91 21.80 4.35
C VAL A 767 11.80 21.71 5.86
N ASP A 768 10.59 21.47 6.34
CA ASP A 768 10.33 21.17 7.75
C ASP A 768 10.71 19.70 8.01
N LEU A 769 11.93 19.48 8.55
CA LEU A 769 12.47 18.15 8.81
C LEU A 769 11.65 17.37 9.85
N ASP A 770 11.01 18.07 10.77
CA ASP A 770 10.15 17.49 11.80
C ASP A 770 8.85 16.93 11.22
N ARG A 771 8.42 17.44 10.06
CA ARG A 771 7.31 16.86 9.28
C ARG A 771 7.76 15.84 8.22
N CYS A 772 9.07 15.68 8.03
CA CYS A 772 9.60 14.75 7.05
C CYS A 772 9.63 13.33 7.61
N ILE A 773 8.61 12.54 7.26
CA ILE A 773 8.51 11.15 7.71
C ILE A 773 9.40 10.17 6.93
N GLY A 774 10.11 10.62 5.89
CA GLY A 774 10.95 9.75 5.05
C GLY A 774 10.22 8.94 3.97
N CYS A 775 8.98 9.25 3.61
CA CYS A 775 8.13 8.38 2.77
C CYS A 775 8.54 8.22 1.28
N GLY A 776 9.56 8.94 0.80
CA GLY A 776 10.05 8.85 -0.58
C GLY A 776 9.10 9.39 -1.68
N ALA A 777 7.89 9.85 -1.34
CA ALA A 777 6.92 10.32 -2.34
C ALA A 777 7.41 11.53 -3.14
N CYS A 778 8.19 12.43 -2.51
CA CYS A 778 8.81 13.58 -3.16
C CYS A 778 9.85 13.18 -4.21
N VAL A 779 10.55 12.06 -4.02
CA VAL A 779 11.54 11.51 -4.98
C VAL A 779 10.81 11.11 -6.26
N VAL A 780 9.77 10.28 -6.14
CA VAL A 780 8.99 9.81 -7.30
C VAL A 780 8.26 10.96 -8.00
N ALA A 781 7.74 11.94 -7.24
CA ALA A 781 7.14 13.13 -7.83
C ALA A 781 8.16 13.93 -8.66
N CYS A 782 9.41 14.03 -8.20
CA CYS A 782 10.50 14.65 -8.93
C CYS A 782 10.84 13.86 -10.21
N TYR A 783 10.87 12.53 -10.15
CA TYR A 783 11.08 11.69 -11.33
C TYR A 783 10.02 11.94 -12.40
N ALA A 784 8.75 11.98 -11.99
CA ALA A 784 7.62 12.18 -12.87
C ALA A 784 7.59 13.58 -13.51
N GLU A 785 7.79 14.65 -12.72
CA GLU A 785 7.72 16.01 -13.26
C GLU A 785 8.91 16.35 -14.16
N ASN A 786 10.10 15.82 -13.86
CA ASN A 786 11.34 16.20 -14.54
C ASN A 786 11.85 15.20 -15.57
N ASN A 787 11.10 14.12 -15.85
CA ASN A 787 11.50 13.04 -16.75
C ASN A 787 12.87 12.44 -16.39
N VAL A 788 13.11 12.23 -15.10
CA VAL A 788 14.38 11.64 -14.63
C VAL A 788 14.44 10.19 -15.13
N ALA A 789 15.54 9.86 -15.81
CA ALA A 789 15.74 8.55 -16.41
C ALA A 789 16.03 7.49 -15.35
N ILE A 790 15.64 6.25 -15.66
CA ILE A 790 15.89 5.08 -14.81
C ILE A 790 17.19 4.41 -15.28
N VAL A 791 18.10 4.08 -14.37
CA VAL A 791 19.43 3.53 -14.73
C VAL A 791 19.57 2.04 -14.49
N GLY A 792 18.75 1.45 -13.63
CA GLY A 792 18.75 0.02 -13.32
C GLY A 792 19.82 -0.41 -12.31
N ARG A 793 19.65 -1.62 -11.77
CA ARG A 793 20.38 -2.16 -10.61
C ARG A 793 21.90 -2.04 -10.68
N GLU A 794 22.50 -2.40 -11.81
CA GLU A 794 23.97 -2.40 -11.96
C GLU A 794 24.54 -0.98 -11.87
N GLN A 795 23.85 0.01 -12.41
CA GLN A 795 24.31 1.40 -12.36
C GLN A 795 24.13 1.99 -10.97
N VAL A 796 23.08 1.62 -10.23
CA VAL A 796 22.92 2.01 -8.82
C VAL A 796 24.04 1.44 -7.95
N ILE A 797 24.45 0.18 -8.15
CA ILE A 797 25.61 -0.41 -7.45
C ILE A 797 26.89 0.40 -7.70
N ASN A 798 27.03 0.97 -8.90
CA ASN A 798 28.15 1.83 -9.26
C ASN A 798 28.02 3.29 -8.76
N GLY A 799 26.97 3.63 -8.00
CA GLY A 799 26.70 4.99 -7.49
C GLY A 799 26.32 5.97 -8.61
N ARG A 800 25.58 5.51 -9.61
CA ARG A 800 25.15 6.30 -10.79
C ARG A 800 23.64 6.40 -10.88
N GLU A 801 22.94 6.29 -9.76
CA GLU A 801 21.51 6.54 -9.68
C GLU A 801 21.18 7.97 -10.15
N MET A 802 20.12 8.11 -10.94
CA MET A 802 19.67 9.41 -11.40
C MET A 802 18.56 9.88 -10.47
N SER A 803 18.93 10.68 -9.47
CA SER A 803 17.97 11.25 -8.53
C SER A 803 18.32 12.70 -8.22
N TRP A 804 17.46 13.64 -8.63
CA TRP A 804 17.67 15.06 -8.33
C TRP A 804 17.34 15.38 -6.88
N LEU A 805 16.27 14.79 -6.34
CA LEU A 805 15.97 14.82 -4.92
C LEU A 805 16.17 13.41 -4.35
N ARG A 806 16.75 13.31 -3.15
CA ARG A 806 16.91 12.05 -2.41
C ARG A 806 16.59 12.24 -0.95
N ILE A 807 16.09 11.20 -0.29
CA ILE A 807 15.91 11.19 1.16
C ILE A 807 17.07 10.40 1.75
N GLN A 808 18.03 11.10 2.35
CA GLN A 808 19.07 10.46 3.14
C GLN A 808 18.52 10.07 4.50
N ARG A 809 19.03 8.98 5.04
CA ARG A 809 18.70 8.50 6.37
C ARG A 809 19.99 8.44 7.18
N TYR A 810 19.96 8.78 8.46
CA TYR A 810 21.10 8.59 9.37
C TYR A 810 20.63 7.98 10.69
N PHE A 811 21.26 6.90 11.12
CA PHE A 811 21.01 6.35 12.45
C PHE A 811 21.72 7.18 13.51
N ASP A 812 21.00 7.48 14.59
CA ASP A 812 21.57 8.12 15.77
C ASP A 812 22.48 7.11 16.51
N PRO A 813 23.69 7.51 16.93
CA PRO A 813 24.64 6.62 17.60
C PRO A 813 24.27 6.35 19.07
N GLU A 814 23.46 7.20 19.70
CA GLU A 814 23.07 7.12 21.11
C GLU A 814 21.65 6.56 21.29
N ARG A 815 20.79 6.76 20.29
CA ARG A 815 19.38 6.34 20.32
C ARG A 815 19.05 5.45 19.14
N PRO A 816 18.19 4.43 19.32
CA PRO A 816 17.81 3.55 18.23
C PRO A 816 16.72 4.21 17.34
N VAL A 817 17.09 5.30 16.66
CA VAL A 817 16.21 6.10 15.78
C VAL A 817 16.93 6.42 14.47
N ALA A 818 16.16 6.61 13.40
CA ALA A 818 16.66 7.04 12.11
C ALA A 818 16.13 8.43 11.77
N HIS A 819 17.01 9.36 11.42
CA HIS A 819 16.67 10.71 10.99
C HIS A 819 16.65 10.81 9.48
N PHE A 820 15.67 11.55 8.94
CA PHE A 820 15.51 11.74 7.50
C PHE A 820 15.92 13.15 7.07
N LEU A 821 16.66 13.24 5.97
CA LEU A 821 17.13 14.48 5.39
C LEU A 821 16.85 14.49 3.88
N PRO A 822 15.83 15.24 3.42
CA PRO A 822 15.65 15.53 2.02
C PRO A 822 16.80 16.39 1.50
N MET A 823 17.53 15.88 0.51
CA MET A 823 18.61 16.55 -0.18
C MET A 823 18.19 16.80 -1.63
N LEU A 824 18.28 18.05 -2.06
CA LEU A 824 17.94 18.55 -3.40
C LEU A 824 19.19 18.80 -4.24
#